data_AF-A0A5N3VWK5-F1
#
_entry.id   AF-A0A5N3VWK5-F1
#
_cell.length_a   1.000
_cell.length_b   1.000
_cell.length_c   1.000
_cell.angle_alpha   90.00
_cell.angle_beta   90.00
_cell.angle_gamma   90.00
#
_symmetry.space_group_name_H-M   'P 1'
#
loop_
_entity.id
_entity.type
_entity.pdbx_description
1 polymer ?
#
loop_
_entity_poly.entity_id
_entity_poly.type
_entity_poly.pdbx_seq_one_letter_code
_entity_poly.pdbx_strand_id
1 'polypeptide(L)'
;MTSTGQDSTTPKERRSRHNPHSPTHDSSITSKRGVKKGAILRSSPNLAEVKKKGRMKKLSQTAEQDLIMGLQGLNLNLEARTLSGTGLVFDEQLNEFHCLWDDSFPEGPERLHAIKEQLIQEGLLDRCVSFQARFAEKEELMLVHSLEYIDLMETTQYMNEGELHVLADTYDSVYLHPVWMRTVRAEGGGHPGIPHSHIHTTLEGVAEWPLSPSFPSLTPHCLLQNSYTCACLASGSVLRLVDAVLGAEIRNGMAIVRPPGHHAQHSLMDGYCMFNHVAVAARYAQQKHDIQRVLIVDWDVHHGQGIQFAFDQDPSVLYFSIHRYEQGRFWPHLKASNWSTTGLGQGQGYTINVPWNQVGMQDADYIAAFLHVLLPVAFEFQPQLVLVAAGFDALQGDPKGEMAATPAGFAQLTHLLMGLAEGKLILSLEGGYNLRSLAEGVSASLHTLLGDPCPILECPGAPCPSAQVSLSCALEALEPFWESLVRSVETLEEKDTVEKDDVEEEEEEGLPQSPELSIPIWPVLQARTGLVYDQRMMDHYNLWDNYHPEMPQRIHYIMHHLDELGLAKRCHALPARPATDAELLTCHSAEHLERLRATEKMKTRELRREGANYDSIYICSSTFACAQLAAGTACRLVEAVLAGEVLNGIAVVRPPGHHAEPDAACGFCFFNSVAVAARHAQAISGHALRILIVDWDIHHGNGTQHIFEEDPSVLYISLHRYDHGTFFPMGNEGASTRVGKAMGTGFTVNVAWNGPRMGDADYLAAWHRLVLPIAYEFNPELVLVSAGFDAARGDPLGGCQVSPEGYAHLTHLLMGLANGHIILILEGGYNLTSISESMAACTRSLLGDPLPLLTRLRPPLSGAQASITETIQVHRRYWRSLRVMKRKNKEGLSSSKLITKKASQPASSGSACVTTTVEGNILEAGMGQAASEASVKESTPDQTKSETAPVELTQGQSSDTATQGAALDQTISEGATGGAELIQNPPASCIENRIPPALPMQGATVQTSPSKLMENLRVLDLDSMIQEPPEEEGLLGEAAGGQDMNESVPVQVFGDHADTDQVMFYAVRPLLWCPHLAAVCSIPETGLNVTQPCQDCGTLQENWVCLSCYQVYCGRYISAHMLQHHEGSGHPLVLSYADLSAWCYHCQAYVHHKDLLAVKNIAHQNKFGEDIPHSD
;
A
#
# COMPACT_ATOMS: atom_id res chain seq x y z
N MET A 1 -56.86 -14.29 18.12
CA MET A 1 -57.68 -15.50 18.35
C MET A 1 -57.31 -16.54 17.29
N THR A 2 -57.63 -17.81 17.55
CA THR A 2 -57.64 -18.95 16.61
C THR A 2 -58.12 -18.56 15.20
N SER A 3 -57.38 -18.80 14.10
CA SER A 3 -56.83 -20.05 13.51
C SER A 3 -57.82 -20.79 12.59
N THR A 4 -57.28 -21.45 11.55
CA THR A 4 -57.93 -22.50 10.72
C THR A 4 -59.20 -22.11 9.93
N GLY A 5 -59.52 -22.72 8.79
CA GLY A 5 -58.81 -23.76 8.05
C GLY A 5 -59.71 -24.46 7.01
N GLN A 6 -59.05 -25.19 6.12
CA GLN A 6 -59.56 -26.18 5.14
C GLN A 6 -60.47 -27.29 5.76
N ASP A 7 -61.24 -28.11 5.04
CA ASP A 7 -61.53 -28.20 3.59
C ASP A 7 -62.84 -28.98 3.29
N SER A 8 -63.27 -28.97 2.03
CA SER A 8 -63.97 -30.03 1.27
C SER A 8 -65.14 -30.88 1.87
N THR A 9 -66.17 -31.12 1.05
CA THR A 9 -66.67 -32.50 0.79
C THR A 9 -67.40 -32.62 -0.54
N THR A 10 -67.29 -33.79 -1.16
CA THR A 10 -67.82 -34.21 -2.48
C THR A 10 -69.26 -34.84 -2.33
N PRO A 11 -69.92 -35.56 -3.30
CA PRO A 11 -69.51 -36.00 -4.66
C PRO A 11 -70.60 -36.07 -5.79
N LYS A 12 -70.15 -36.39 -7.03
CA LYS A 12 -70.86 -37.16 -8.12
C LYS A 12 -72.15 -36.57 -8.78
N GLU A 13 -72.50 -36.84 -10.05
CA GLU A 13 -71.77 -37.35 -11.24
C GLU A 13 -72.50 -36.99 -12.57
N ARG A 14 -71.74 -36.64 -13.64
CA ARG A 14 -72.01 -36.77 -15.11
C ARG A 14 -73.47 -36.82 -15.67
N ARG A 15 -73.85 -35.83 -16.52
CA ARG A 15 -73.99 -35.98 -18.02
C ARG A 15 -74.58 -34.77 -18.82
N SER A 16 -73.91 -34.44 -19.94
CA SER A 16 -74.40 -33.99 -21.28
C SER A 16 -75.27 -32.72 -21.55
N ARG A 17 -74.70 -31.86 -22.43
CA ARG A 17 -75.26 -31.15 -23.63
C ARG A 17 -76.27 -29.96 -23.53
N HIS A 18 -75.90 -28.89 -24.27
CA HIS A 18 -76.69 -27.84 -24.98
C HIS A 18 -77.53 -26.78 -24.21
N ASN A 19 -77.10 -25.51 -24.31
CA ASN A 19 -77.78 -24.28 -24.85
C ASN A 19 -79.32 -24.18 -24.99
N PRO A 20 -79.93 -22.95 -25.09
CA PRO A 20 -79.43 -21.56 -24.84
C PRO A 20 -80.48 -20.60 -24.16
N HIS A 21 -80.36 -19.26 -24.36
CA HIS A 21 -81.31 -18.14 -24.08
C HIS A 21 -81.43 -17.60 -22.63
N SER A 22 -81.70 -16.33 -22.26
CA SER A 22 -81.66 -14.92 -22.81
C SER A 22 -82.86 -14.12 -22.24
N PRO A 23 -82.71 -12.86 -21.75
CA PRO A 23 -83.20 -11.62 -22.45
C PRO A 23 -82.11 -10.50 -22.50
N THR A 24 -82.05 -9.47 -23.38
CA THR A 24 -82.96 -8.40 -23.91
C THR A 24 -83.27 -7.25 -22.91
N HIS A 25 -83.46 -5.95 -23.23
CA HIS A 25 -83.76 -5.08 -24.42
C HIS A 25 -83.13 -3.66 -24.18
N ASP A 26 -83.10 -2.56 -24.98
CA ASP A 26 -83.18 -2.12 -26.41
C ASP A 26 -82.89 -0.57 -26.42
N SER A 27 -82.77 0.24 -27.50
CA SER A 27 -82.15 0.15 -28.85
C SER A 27 -82.20 1.53 -29.58
N SER A 28 -81.32 1.80 -30.57
CA SER A 28 -81.52 2.72 -31.74
C SER A 28 -80.23 2.88 -32.59
N ILE A 29 -80.34 3.29 -33.88
CA ILE A 29 -79.34 3.06 -34.95
C ILE A 29 -79.26 4.24 -35.96
N THR A 30 -78.21 4.28 -36.83
CA THR A 30 -78.02 5.00 -38.15
C THR A 30 -77.06 6.22 -38.15
N SER A 31 -76.31 6.61 -39.22
CA SER A 31 -75.91 5.97 -40.51
C SER A 31 -74.88 6.80 -41.37
N LYS A 32 -73.80 6.16 -41.89
CA LYS A 32 -73.05 6.39 -43.17
C LYS A 32 -72.16 7.65 -43.45
N ARG A 33 -70.95 7.36 -43.97
CA ARG A 33 -70.18 7.96 -45.12
C ARG A 33 -69.77 9.46 -45.17
N GLY A 34 -68.45 9.73 -45.13
CA GLY A 34 -67.63 9.85 -46.38
C GLY A 34 -66.99 11.19 -46.85
N VAL A 35 -65.85 11.05 -47.56
CA VAL A 35 -65.21 11.95 -48.58
C VAL A 35 -64.18 13.02 -48.13
N LYS A 36 -63.10 13.15 -48.92
CA LYS A 36 -61.97 14.10 -48.78
C LYS A 36 -62.23 15.45 -49.48
N LYS A 37 -61.60 16.52 -48.98
CA LYS A 37 -60.97 17.60 -49.79
C LYS A 37 -60.01 18.42 -48.91
N GLY A 38 -59.02 19.09 -49.52
CA GLY A 38 -58.06 19.94 -48.82
C GLY A 38 -57.76 21.22 -49.60
N ALA A 39 -57.16 22.20 -48.93
CA ALA A 39 -56.64 23.44 -49.52
C ALA A 39 -55.43 23.93 -48.72
N ILE A 40 -54.47 24.55 -49.40
CA ILE A 40 -53.25 25.14 -48.81
C ILE A 40 -53.41 26.66 -48.83
N LEU A 41 -53.00 27.35 -47.76
CA LEU A 41 -52.49 28.71 -47.90
C LEU A 41 -51.45 29.03 -46.82
N ARG A 42 -50.35 29.67 -47.23
CA ARG A 42 -49.25 30.10 -46.36
C ARG A 42 -49.41 31.56 -45.99
N SER A 43 -49.01 31.93 -44.78
CA SER A 43 -48.54 33.29 -44.44
C SER A 43 -47.19 33.18 -43.71
N SER A 44 -46.32 34.19 -43.86
CA SER A 44 -44.91 34.11 -43.48
C SER A 44 -44.57 35.02 -42.30
N PRO A 45 -43.89 34.54 -41.24
CA PRO A 45 -43.40 35.40 -40.16
C PRO A 45 -42.06 36.08 -40.52
N ASN A 46 -42.12 37.42 -40.55
CA ASN A 46 -41.13 38.40 -40.07
C ASN A 46 -39.60 38.12 -40.19
N LEU A 47 -38.90 39.07 -40.83
CA LEU A 47 -37.44 39.07 -41.07
C LEU A 47 -36.57 39.15 -39.80
N ALA A 48 -37.14 39.47 -38.63
CA ALA A 48 -36.43 39.64 -37.37
C ALA A 48 -35.81 38.32 -36.83
N GLU A 49 -36.51 37.20 -36.91
CA GLU A 49 -36.04 35.93 -36.34
C GLU A 49 -34.86 35.32 -37.13
N VAL A 50 -34.85 35.51 -38.45
CA VAL A 50 -33.79 35.00 -39.34
C VAL A 50 -32.42 35.58 -38.96
N LYS A 51 -32.37 36.87 -38.61
CA LYS A 51 -31.12 37.51 -38.13
C LYS A 51 -30.67 37.00 -36.76
N LYS A 52 -31.59 36.54 -35.90
CA LYS A 52 -31.24 35.96 -34.59
C LYS A 52 -30.64 34.55 -34.76
N LYS A 53 -31.26 33.69 -35.59
CA LYS A 53 -30.73 32.35 -35.92
C LYS A 53 -29.38 32.40 -36.66
N GLY A 54 -29.16 33.39 -37.52
CA GLY A 54 -27.88 33.60 -38.19
C GLY A 54 -26.70 33.91 -37.26
N ARG A 55 -26.95 34.58 -36.12
CA ARG A 55 -25.87 34.93 -35.16
C ARG A 55 -25.50 33.78 -34.22
N MET A 56 -26.45 32.91 -33.87
CA MET A 56 -26.17 31.74 -33.02
C MET A 56 -25.35 30.67 -33.77
N LYS A 57 -25.62 30.41 -35.06
CA LYS A 57 -24.79 29.48 -35.87
C LYS A 57 -23.33 29.95 -36.03
N LYS A 58 -23.05 31.26 -35.96
CA LYS A 58 -21.69 31.80 -35.99
C LYS A 58 -21.04 31.98 -34.60
N LEU A 59 -21.69 31.43 -33.57
CA LEU A 59 -21.09 31.20 -32.24
C LEU A 59 -20.89 29.70 -32.01
N SER A 60 -21.82 28.85 -32.48
CA SER A 60 -21.65 27.39 -32.40
C SER A 60 -20.45 26.88 -33.20
N GLN A 61 -20.20 27.40 -34.41
CA GLN A 61 -19.06 26.93 -35.22
C GLN A 61 -17.70 27.34 -34.63
N THR A 62 -17.61 28.49 -33.96
CA THR A 62 -16.38 28.86 -33.23
C THR A 62 -16.19 27.95 -32.03
N ALA A 63 -17.25 27.74 -31.24
CA ALA A 63 -17.23 26.80 -30.12
C ALA A 63 -16.91 25.36 -30.56
N GLU A 64 -17.42 24.88 -31.71
CA GLU A 64 -17.04 23.60 -32.30
C GLU A 64 -15.57 23.57 -32.74
N GLN A 65 -14.99 24.65 -33.25
CA GLN A 65 -13.58 24.68 -33.65
C GLN A 65 -12.62 24.86 -32.47
N ASP A 66 -13.00 25.62 -31.44
CA ASP A 66 -12.27 25.69 -30.17
C ASP A 66 -12.34 24.34 -29.44
N LEU A 67 -13.50 23.66 -29.46
CA LEU A 67 -13.67 22.31 -28.92
C LEU A 67 -12.92 21.26 -29.75
N ILE A 68 -12.88 21.36 -31.08
CA ILE A 68 -12.10 20.45 -31.94
C ILE A 68 -10.60 20.70 -31.79
N MET A 69 -10.14 21.94 -31.60
CA MET A 69 -8.75 22.21 -31.20
C MET A 69 -8.44 21.68 -29.79
N GLY A 70 -9.38 21.75 -28.85
CA GLY A 70 -9.27 21.10 -27.54
C GLY A 70 -9.21 19.58 -27.61
N LEU A 71 -10.07 18.95 -28.42
CA LEU A 71 -10.13 17.50 -28.64
C LEU A 71 -8.93 16.98 -29.47
N GLN A 72 -8.33 17.81 -30.33
CA GLN A 72 -7.05 17.52 -30.99
C GLN A 72 -5.84 17.87 -30.10
N GLY A 73 -6.06 18.59 -29.00
CA GLY A 73 -5.11 18.76 -27.89
C GLY A 73 -5.19 17.65 -26.83
N LEU A 74 -6.27 16.87 -26.79
CA LEU A 74 -6.37 15.64 -25.99
C LEU A 74 -5.58 14.50 -26.63
N ASN A 75 -4.26 14.68 -26.57
CA ASN A 75 -3.31 13.60 -26.74
C ASN A 75 -3.58 12.56 -25.63
N LEU A 76 -3.91 11.32 -25.99
CA LEU A 76 -4.04 10.23 -24.99
C LEU A 76 -2.69 9.83 -24.42
N ASN A 77 -1.58 10.30 -25.00
CA ASN A 77 -0.39 10.61 -24.23
C ASN A 77 -0.65 11.84 -23.34
N LEU A 78 -1.51 11.67 -22.33
CA LEU A 78 -1.17 12.27 -21.06
C LEU A 78 0.04 11.48 -20.57
N GLU A 79 1.24 11.97 -20.92
CA GLU A 79 2.40 11.73 -20.09
C GLU A 79 1.99 12.23 -18.70
N ALA A 80 1.54 11.31 -17.86
CA ALA A 80 1.41 11.55 -16.44
C ALA A 80 2.82 11.94 -16.00
N ARG A 81 3.06 13.24 -15.82
CA ARG A 81 4.34 13.77 -15.37
C ARG A 81 4.62 13.08 -14.05
N THR A 82 5.49 12.09 -14.09
CA THR A 82 5.91 11.33 -12.90
C THR A 82 6.44 12.36 -11.93
N LEU A 83 5.71 12.61 -10.83
CA LEU A 83 6.03 13.70 -9.92
C LEU A 83 7.43 13.41 -9.34
N SER A 84 8.38 14.21 -9.80
CA SER A 84 9.81 13.95 -9.76
C SER A 84 10.48 15.10 -9.01
N GLY A 85 10.86 14.80 -7.76
CA GLY A 85 11.48 15.77 -6.87
C GLY A 85 10.84 15.75 -5.49
N THR A 86 11.72 15.75 -4.50
CA THR A 86 11.40 16.04 -3.10
C THR A 86 11.65 17.52 -2.88
N GLY A 87 10.65 18.26 -2.40
CA GLY A 87 10.80 19.66 -2.04
C GLY A 87 11.59 19.81 -0.75
N LEU A 88 12.51 20.77 -0.70
CA LEU A 88 13.25 21.11 0.51
C LEU A 88 13.10 22.61 0.79
N VAL A 89 12.62 22.94 1.99
CA VAL A 89 12.68 24.32 2.50
C VAL A 89 13.72 24.37 3.62
N PHE A 90 14.71 25.23 3.45
CA PHE A 90 15.76 25.53 4.41
C PHE A 90 16.07 27.03 4.26
N ASP A 91 16.04 27.80 5.34
CA ASP A 91 16.32 29.24 5.32
C ASP A 91 17.21 29.65 6.50
N GLU A 92 18.30 30.37 6.21
CA GLU A 92 19.30 30.79 7.22
C GLU A 92 18.74 31.76 8.26
N GLN A 93 17.64 32.47 7.96
CA GLN A 93 16.99 33.33 8.94
C GLN A 93 16.52 32.56 10.18
N LEU A 94 16.26 31.24 10.04
CA LEU A 94 15.88 30.35 11.13
C LEU A 94 17.06 30.04 12.09
N ASN A 95 18.27 30.50 11.77
CA ASN A 95 19.46 30.46 12.63
C ASN A 95 19.73 31.79 13.37
N GLU A 96 18.96 32.85 13.14
CA GLU A 96 19.22 34.18 13.73
C GLU A 96 18.70 34.35 15.19
N PHE A 97 18.15 33.30 15.81
CA PHE A 97 17.64 33.35 17.18
C PHE A 97 18.12 32.17 18.05
N HIS A 98 18.31 32.43 19.34
CA HIS A 98 18.88 31.53 20.35
C HIS A 98 18.43 31.96 21.75
N CYS A 99 18.67 31.13 22.78
CA CYS A 99 18.39 31.50 24.16
C CYS A 99 19.41 32.53 24.68
N LEU A 100 18.95 33.68 25.19
CA LEU A 100 19.84 34.77 25.64
C LEU A 100 20.44 34.57 27.04
N TRP A 101 19.82 33.69 27.84
CA TRP A 101 20.13 33.52 29.26
C TRP A 101 20.65 32.11 29.61
N ASP A 102 20.77 31.23 28.62
CA ASP A 102 21.36 29.90 28.75
C ASP A 102 22.06 29.49 27.43
N ASP A 103 23.38 29.66 27.37
CA ASP A 103 24.23 29.21 26.25
C ASP A 103 24.22 27.67 26.06
N SER A 104 23.66 26.91 27.01
CA SER A 104 23.54 25.44 26.96
C SER A 104 22.13 24.93 26.64
N PHE A 105 21.23 25.83 26.24
CA PHE A 105 19.85 25.48 25.91
C PHE A 105 19.79 24.52 24.69
N PRO A 106 19.08 23.36 24.76
CA PRO A 106 19.16 22.33 23.72
C PRO A 106 18.62 22.74 22.33
N GLU A 107 17.66 23.66 22.29
CA GLU A 107 17.11 24.20 21.04
C GLU A 107 17.90 25.46 20.65
N GLY A 108 18.83 25.32 19.68
CA GLY A 108 19.74 26.39 19.26
C GLY A 108 20.26 26.27 17.81
N PRO A 109 20.82 27.35 17.24
CA PRO A 109 21.29 27.49 15.85
C PRO A 109 22.03 26.27 15.27
N GLU A 110 22.80 25.60 16.11
CA GLU A 110 23.67 24.46 15.80
C GLU A 110 22.90 23.28 15.18
N ARG A 111 21.64 23.07 15.57
CA ARG A 111 20.79 21.97 15.06
C ARG A 111 20.66 21.97 13.53
N LEU A 112 20.33 23.12 12.94
CA LEU A 112 20.20 23.25 11.48
C LEU A 112 21.56 23.38 10.79
N HIS A 113 22.61 23.85 11.47
CA HIS A 113 23.97 23.83 10.92
C HIS A 113 24.46 22.38 10.73
N ALA A 114 24.30 21.53 11.74
CA ALA A 114 24.69 20.12 11.66
C ALA A 114 23.93 19.36 10.54
N ILE A 115 22.61 19.56 10.45
CA ILE A 115 21.80 19.05 9.33
C ILE A 115 22.38 19.52 7.99
N LYS A 116 22.60 20.84 7.83
CA LYS A 116 23.07 21.40 6.56
C LYS A 116 24.45 20.87 6.15
N GLU A 117 25.37 20.70 7.11
CA GLU A 117 26.70 20.14 6.83
C GLU A 117 26.60 18.68 6.34
N GLN A 118 25.74 17.86 6.96
CA GLN A 118 25.48 16.49 6.50
C GLN A 118 24.84 16.45 5.10
N LEU A 119 23.79 17.26 4.87
CA LEU A 119 23.09 17.34 3.58
C LEU A 119 24.00 17.85 2.43
N ILE A 120 25.03 18.64 2.75
CA ILE A 120 26.10 19.02 1.81
C ILE A 120 27.09 17.87 1.60
N GLN A 121 27.53 17.20 2.68
CA GLN A 121 28.50 16.11 2.63
C GLN A 121 28.01 14.92 1.79
N GLU A 122 26.71 14.61 1.86
CA GLU A 122 26.07 13.53 1.09
C GLU A 122 25.50 14.00 -0.27
N GLY A 123 25.62 15.29 -0.59
CA GLY A 123 25.13 15.86 -1.85
C GLY A 123 23.60 15.86 -2.01
N LEU A 124 22.86 15.77 -0.91
CA LEU A 124 21.39 15.70 -0.92
C LEU A 124 20.74 17.02 -1.31
N LEU A 125 21.33 18.17 -0.96
CA LEU A 125 20.77 19.49 -1.33
C LEU A 125 20.60 19.66 -2.85
N ASP A 126 21.56 19.17 -3.65
CA ASP A 126 21.53 19.27 -5.13
C ASP A 126 20.52 18.31 -5.77
N ARG A 127 19.98 17.34 -5.01
CA ARG A 127 18.96 16.38 -5.46
C ARG A 127 17.54 16.86 -5.17
N CYS A 128 17.36 17.80 -4.24
CA CYS A 128 16.07 18.33 -3.83
C CYS A 128 15.63 19.54 -4.68
N VAL A 129 14.32 19.73 -4.79
CA VAL A 129 13.74 20.96 -5.34
C VAL A 129 13.72 21.99 -4.21
N SER A 130 14.72 22.88 -4.16
CA SER A 130 14.78 23.94 -3.15
C SER A 130 13.66 24.97 -3.36
N PHE A 131 12.91 25.25 -2.30
CA PHE A 131 11.91 26.32 -2.26
C PHE A 131 12.32 27.39 -1.25
N GLN A 132 12.14 28.67 -1.61
CA GLN A 132 12.28 29.76 -0.67
C GLN A 132 11.18 29.67 0.39
N ALA A 133 11.58 29.88 1.65
CA ALA A 133 10.63 30.05 2.75
C ALA A 133 9.80 31.32 2.55
N ARG A 134 8.61 31.34 3.18
CA ARG A 134 7.77 32.53 3.29
C ARG A 134 7.28 32.66 4.72
N PHE A 135 6.94 33.87 5.14
CA PHE A 135 6.18 34.06 6.37
C PHE A 135 4.75 33.55 6.17
N ALA A 136 4.17 32.96 7.21
CA ALA A 136 2.73 32.74 7.31
C ALA A 136 2.01 34.08 7.50
N GLU A 137 0.85 34.23 6.87
CA GLU A 137 -0.04 35.37 7.11
C GLU A 137 -0.78 35.19 8.44
N LYS A 138 -1.26 36.29 9.03
CA LYS A 138 -1.90 36.27 10.35
C LYS A 138 -3.18 35.43 10.33
N GLU A 139 -3.91 35.53 9.22
CA GLU A 139 -5.08 34.76 8.85
C GLU A 139 -4.79 33.25 8.71
N GLU A 140 -3.55 32.85 8.36
CA GLU A 140 -3.13 31.44 8.29
C GLU A 140 -2.82 30.89 9.69
N LEU A 141 -2.19 31.69 10.57
CA LEU A 141 -1.96 31.32 11.98
C LEU A 141 -3.27 31.24 12.78
N MET A 142 -4.25 32.09 12.45
CA MET A 142 -5.59 32.11 13.05
C MET A 142 -6.43 30.85 12.76
N LEU A 143 -5.95 29.92 11.94
CA LEU A 143 -6.61 28.63 11.71
C LEU A 143 -6.46 27.65 12.89
N VAL A 144 -5.51 27.90 13.79
CA VAL A 144 -5.25 27.09 15.01
C VAL A 144 -5.12 27.95 16.26
N HIS A 145 -4.63 29.19 16.16
CA HIS A 145 -4.34 30.05 17.31
C HIS A 145 -5.31 31.23 17.45
N SER A 146 -5.65 31.59 18.69
CA SER A 146 -6.38 32.83 19.01
C SER A 146 -5.64 34.08 18.52
N LEU A 147 -6.40 35.05 18.01
CA LEU A 147 -5.89 36.36 17.60
C LEU A 147 -5.16 37.07 18.75
N GLU A 148 -5.70 36.99 19.96
CA GLU A 148 -5.13 37.60 21.17
C GLU A 148 -3.74 37.04 21.51
N TYR A 149 -3.50 35.76 21.22
CA TYR A 149 -2.19 35.12 21.40
C TYR A 149 -1.22 35.52 20.27
N ILE A 150 -1.67 35.55 19.02
CA ILE A 150 -0.83 35.99 17.90
C ILE A 150 -0.44 37.47 18.07
N ASP A 151 -1.36 38.33 18.52
CA ASP A 151 -1.10 39.72 18.90
C ASP A 151 -0.03 39.81 20.00
N LEU A 152 -0.17 39.01 21.08
CA LEU A 152 0.82 38.97 22.16
C LEU A 152 2.20 38.52 21.66
N MET A 153 2.27 37.45 20.88
CA MET A 153 3.52 36.97 20.28
C MET A 153 4.12 38.01 19.31
N GLU A 154 3.31 38.74 18.55
CA GLU A 154 3.76 39.81 17.68
C GLU A 154 4.38 41.00 18.46
N THR A 155 3.95 41.23 19.72
CA THR A 155 4.57 42.27 20.57
C THR A 155 5.98 41.92 21.05
N THR A 156 6.38 40.64 21.07
CA THR A 156 7.72 40.21 21.53
C THR A 156 8.86 40.86 20.72
N GLN A 157 8.59 41.20 19.46
CA GLN A 157 9.53 41.90 18.57
C GLN A 157 10.01 43.26 19.10
N TYR A 158 9.24 43.88 20.00
CA TYR A 158 9.50 45.21 20.56
C TYR A 158 9.93 45.19 22.03
N MET A 159 10.00 44.01 22.64
CA MET A 159 10.39 43.82 24.05
C MET A 159 11.92 43.77 24.20
N ASN A 160 12.41 44.16 25.38
CA ASN A 160 13.80 43.94 25.76
C ASN A 160 14.01 42.56 26.42
N GLU A 161 15.26 42.12 26.52
CA GLU A 161 15.69 40.85 27.13
C GLU A 161 15.00 40.53 28.47
N GLY A 162 14.88 41.51 29.38
CA GLY A 162 14.25 41.31 30.68
C GLY A 162 12.71 41.22 30.63
N GLU A 163 12.07 41.83 29.62
CA GLU A 163 10.64 41.66 29.36
C GLU A 163 10.38 40.29 28.72
N LEU A 164 11.26 39.85 27.82
CA LEU A 164 11.18 38.54 27.17
C LEU A 164 11.42 37.38 28.14
N HIS A 165 12.37 37.49 29.07
CA HIS A 165 12.58 36.49 30.12
C HIS A 165 11.34 36.37 31.01
N VAL A 166 10.80 37.51 31.49
CA VAL A 166 9.59 37.52 32.34
C VAL A 166 8.35 37.00 31.62
N LEU A 167 8.26 37.14 30.29
CA LEU A 167 7.21 36.52 29.49
C LEU A 167 7.44 35.02 29.29
N ALA A 168 8.68 34.61 29.00
CA ALA A 168 9.06 33.19 28.87
C ALA A 168 8.80 32.41 30.16
N ASP A 169 9.07 33.00 31.33
CA ASP A 169 8.77 32.46 32.67
C ASP A 169 7.26 32.18 32.92
N THR A 170 6.36 32.63 32.03
CA THR A 170 4.91 32.32 32.11
C THR A 170 4.49 31.04 31.36
N TYR A 171 5.43 30.43 30.61
CA TYR A 171 5.22 29.23 29.79
C TYR A 171 6.12 28.09 30.28
N ASP A 172 5.76 26.83 29.97
CA ASP A 172 6.63 25.70 30.29
C ASP A 172 7.72 25.53 29.22
N SER A 173 8.99 25.51 29.66
CA SER A 173 10.14 25.09 28.86
C SER A 173 10.28 25.83 27.52
N VAL A 174 10.28 27.16 27.55
CA VAL A 174 10.31 28.06 26.38
C VAL A 174 11.33 29.19 26.58
N TYR A 175 11.86 29.74 25.48
CA TYR A 175 12.60 31.01 25.47
C TYR A 175 12.09 31.95 24.36
N LEU A 176 12.50 33.22 24.42
CA LEU A 176 12.16 34.26 23.43
C LEU A 176 13.40 35.10 23.09
N HIS A 177 13.44 35.66 21.88
CA HIS A 177 14.60 36.41 21.37
C HIS A 177 14.18 37.72 20.67
N PRO A 178 14.82 38.87 20.98
CA PRO A 178 14.43 40.21 20.52
C PRO A 178 14.93 40.54 19.11
N VAL A 179 14.55 41.73 18.63
CA VAL A 179 15.08 42.35 17.41
C VAL A 179 16.48 42.94 17.65
N TRP A 180 17.50 42.38 16.99
CA TRP A 180 18.90 42.80 17.18
C TRP A 180 19.32 43.98 16.30
N MET A 181 19.10 45.23 16.74
CA MET A 181 19.49 46.43 15.97
C MET A 181 21.00 46.45 15.61
N ARG A 182 21.33 46.02 14.38
CA ARG A 182 22.68 46.18 13.79
C ARG A 182 23.04 47.66 13.74
N THR A 183 23.82 48.10 14.72
CA THR A 183 24.24 49.49 14.83
C THR A 183 25.26 49.80 13.74
N VAL A 184 24.82 50.39 12.63
CA VAL A 184 25.70 50.90 11.58
C VAL A 184 26.55 52.04 12.19
N ARG A 185 27.74 51.68 12.68
CA ARG A 185 28.72 52.65 13.18
C ARG A 185 29.20 53.51 12.01
N ALA A 186 28.63 54.71 11.91
CA ALA A 186 29.18 55.75 11.05
C ALA A 186 30.54 56.19 11.59
N GLU A 187 31.63 55.64 11.03
CA GLU A 187 32.99 56.00 11.43
C GLU A 187 33.37 57.42 10.97
N GLY A 188 33.13 58.40 11.85
CA GLY A 188 33.62 59.77 11.75
C GLY A 188 34.42 60.16 13.00
N GLY A 189 35.68 59.69 13.10
CA GLY A 189 36.47 59.76 14.35
C GLY A 189 37.89 60.38 14.29
N GLY A 190 38.62 60.23 13.18
CA GLY A 190 39.81 61.03 12.84
C GLY A 190 41.17 60.73 13.52
N HIS A 191 42.21 61.32 12.89
CA HIS A 191 43.61 61.50 13.34
C HIS A 191 44.62 60.32 13.23
N PRO A 192 45.93 60.60 12.99
CA PRO A 192 46.48 60.26 11.66
C PRO A 192 47.85 59.54 11.61
N GLY A 193 48.17 58.93 10.46
CA GLY A 193 49.49 58.39 10.12
C GLY A 193 49.76 58.29 8.60
N ILE A 194 50.98 58.64 8.18
CA ILE A 194 51.53 58.73 6.80
C ILE A 194 52.98 58.16 6.89
N PRO A 195 53.63 57.48 5.90
CA PRO A 195 53.48 57.59 4.42
C PRO A 195 53.54 56.31 3.52
N HIS A 196 53.13 56.50 2.25
CA HIS A 196 53.66 55.98 0.95
C HIS A 196 54.08 54.51 0.69
N SER A 197 53.43 53.88 -0.30
CA SER A 197 54.00 53.50 -1.64
C SER A 197 52.90 52.92 -2.58
N HIS A 198 52.62 53.48 -3.78
CA HIS A 198 53.02 52.99 -5.12
C HIS A 198 52.61 51.52 -5.44
N ILE A 199 51.86 51.15 -6.50
CA ILE A 199 51.90 51.59 -7.93
C ILE A 199 50.54 51.38 -8.69
N HIS A 200 50.45 51.85 -9.95
CA HIS A 200 49.28 51.84 -10.87
C HIS A 200 48.80 50.47 -11.41
N THR A 201 47.50 50.37 -11.78
CA THR A 201 46.94 50.33 -13.18
C THR A 201 45.39 50.22 -13.12
N THR A 202 44.58 51.22 -13.49
CA THR A 202 44.13 51.65 -14.83
C THR A 202 43.32 50.63 -15.66
N LEU A 203 42.02 50.90 -15.85
CA LEU A 203 41.34 50.84 -17.15
C LEU A 203 40.05 51.71 -17.12
N GLU A 204 39.62 52.22 -18.27
CA GLU A 204 38.56 53.22 -18.42
C GLU A 204 37.31 52.65 -19.13
N GLY A 205 36.13 53.23 -18.89
CA GLY A 205 34.89 52.90 -19.62
C GLY A 205 33.80 53.94 -19.34
N VAL A 206 33.39 54.71 -20.36
CA VAL A 206 32.56 55.91 -20.21
C VAL A 206 31.14 55.71 -20.79
N ALA A 207 30.13 56.11 -20.03
CA ALA A 207 28.79 56.51 -20.51
C ALA A 207 28.19 57.53 -19.51
N GLU A 208 27.39 58.49 -19.98
CA GLU A 208 27.08 59.71 -19.21
C GLU A 208 25.66 60.26 -19.50
N TRP A 209 25.06 60.98 -18.53
CA TRP A 209 23.78 61.75 -18.55
C TRP A 209 22.43 61.00 -18.48
N PRO A 210 21.32 61.64 -17.99
CA PRO A 210 21.20 62.97 -17.35
C PRO A 210 20.58 62.96 -15.92
N LEU A 211 20.64 64.11 -15.24
CA LEU A 211 20.06 64.35 -13.90
C LEU A 211 18.61 64.89 -13.94
N SER A 212 17.72 64.39 -13.08
CA SER A 212 16.68 65.17 -12.38
C SER A 212 16.03 64.32 -11.24
N PRO A 213 15.43 64.94 -10.19
CA PRO A 213 15.26 64.24 -8.91
C PRO A 213 13.87 63.63 -8.66
N SER A 214 13.87 62.38 -8.20
CA SER A 214 12.76 61.75 -7.48
C SER A 214 13.33 60.98 -6.28
N PHE A 215 12.71 61.11 -5.10
CA PHE A 215 13.16 60.45 -3.87
C PHE A 215 13.25 58.92 -4.06
N PRO A 216 14.41 58.28 -3.78
CA PRO A 216 14.44 56.85 -3.56
C PRO A 216 13.73 56.54 -2.24
N SER A 217 12.66 55.74 -2.30
CA SER A 217 12.13 55.07 -1.12
C SER A 217 13.19 54.11 -0.57
N LEU A 218 13.43 54.15 0.74
CA LEU A 218 14.25 53.14 1.41
C LEU A 218 13.64 51.75 1.19
N THR A 219 14.39 50.84 0.56
CA THR A 219 13.99 49.45 0.34
C THR A 219 14.15 48.66 1.65
N PRO A 220 13.09 48.00 2.18
CA PRO A 220 13.17 47.22 3.40
C PRO A 220 13.79 45.84 3.14
N HIS A 221 15.12 45.79 3.00
CA HIS A 221 15.90 44.55 2.78
C HIS A 221 16.83 44.18 3.95
N CYS A 222 16.57 44.72 5.13
CA CYS A 222 17.00 44.18 6.42
C CYS A 222 15.82 44.34 7.40
N LEU A 223 14.83 43.47 7.31
CA LEU A 223 14.09 43.09 8.51
C LEU A 223 15.08 42.37 9.44
N LEU A 224 14.89 42.52 10.74
CA LEU A 224 15.81 42.01 11.74
C LEU A 224 15.09 40.92 12.52
N GLN A 225 15.61 39.69 12.42
CA GLN A 225 14.88 38.52 12.90
C GLN A 225 14.83 38.43 14.42
N ASN A 226 13.84 37.68 14.89
CA ASN A 226 13.43 37.50 16.28
C ASN A 226 12.58 36.21 16.36
N SER A 227 12.28 35.71 17.57
CA SER A 227 11.59 34.42 17.73
C SER A 227 10.20 34.37 17.04
N TYR A 228 9.45 35.48 17.00
CA TYR A 228 8.16 35.55 16.30
C TYR A 228 8.31 35.48 14.77
N THR A 229 9.21 36.27 14.18
CA THR A 229 9.45 36.26 12.73
C THR A 229 9.99 34.92 12.25
N CYS A 230 10.84 34.24 13.04
CA CYS A 230 11.26 32.87 12.78
C CYS A 230 10.08 31.88 12.86
N ALA A 231 9.20 31.97 13.87
CA ALA A 231 8.02 31.12 13.98
C ALA A 231 7.02 31.32 12.81
N CYS A 232 6.84 32.55 12.34
CA CYS A 232 6.06 32.84 11.14
C CYS A 232 6.71 32.27 9.87
N LEU A 233 8.04 32.33 9.76
CA LEU A 233 8.81 31.78 8.64
C LEU A 233 8.81 30.23 8.64
N ALA A 234 8.86 29.61 9.82
CA ALA A 234 8.72 28.17 10.02
C ALA A 234 7.32 27.68 9.59
N SER A 235 6.24 28.30 10.09
CA SER A 235 4.87 28.01 9.63
C SER A 235 4.74 28.11 8.11
N GLY A 236 5.13 29.25 7.53
CA GLY A 236 4.98 29.49 6.09
C GLY A 236 5.88 28.62 5.22
N SER A 237 6.99 28.08 5.76
CA SER A 237 7.82 27.06 5.10
C SER A 237 7.05 25.75 4.90
N VAL A 238 6.37 25.25 5.93
CA VAL A 238 5.51 24.06 5.82
C VAL A 238 4.35 24.33 4.85
N LEU A 239 3.72 25.51 4.94
CA LEU A 239 2.64 25.90 4.02
C LEU A 239 3.10 25.99 2.55
N ARG A 240 4.35 26.38 2.28
CA ARG A 240 4.91 26.38 0.92
C ARG A 240 5.03 24.96 0.35
N LEU A 241 5.37 23.97 1.17
CA LEU A 241 5.39 22.56 0.76
C LEU A 241 3.98 21.99 0.59
N VAL A 242 3.01 22.38 1.43
CA VAL A 242 1.59 22.01 1.21
C VAL A 242 1.11 22.49 -0.15
N ASP A 243 1.41 23.75 -0.50
CA ASP A 243 1.12 24.30 -1.83
C ASP A 243 1.83 23.53 -2.96
N ALA A 244 3.10 23.14 -2.75
CA ALA A 244 3.89 22.46 -3.78
C ALA A 244 3.46 21.00 -4.01
N VAL A 245 3.13 20.25 -2.95
CA VAL A 245 2.66 18.85 -3.02
C VAL A 245 1.24 18.80 -3.59
N LEU A 246 0.31 19.61 -3.05
CA LEU A 246 -1.09 19.59 -3.49
C LEU A 246 -1.30 20.28 -4.85
N GLY A 247 -0.45 21.26 -5.18
CA GLY A 247 -0.35 21.86 -6.50
C GLY A 247 0.38 21.00 -7.54
N ALA A 248 0.88 19.82 -7.17
CA ALA A 248 1.61 18.89 -8.03
C ALA A 248 2.88 19.50 -8.70
N GLU A 249 3.58 20.37 -7.98
CA GLU A 249 4.95 20.81 -8.32
C GLU A 249 5.99 19.75 -7.95
N ILE A 250 5.75 19.02 -6.85
CA ILE A 250 6.61 17.97 -6.27
C ILE A 250 5.74 16.79 -5.81
N ARG A 251 6.37 15.67 -5.43
CA ARG A 251 5.67 14.52 -4.86
C ARG A 251 5.51 14.63 -3.34
N ASN A 252 6.63 14.90 -2.67
CA ASN A 252 6.81 14.91 -1.23
C ASN A 252 7.81 16.01 -0.84
N GLY A 253 8.03 16.27 0.44
CA GLY A 253 9.02 17.26 0.85
C GLY A 253 9.37 17.27 2.34
N MET A 254 10.38 18.06 2.68
CA MET A 254 10.82 18.29 4.06
C MET A 254 11.06 19.78 4.33
N ALA A 255 10.50 20.29 5.42
CA ALA A 255 10.74 21.63 5.94
C ALA A 255 11.71 21.54 7.12
N ILE A 256 12.91 22.06 6.92
CA ILE A 256 13.97 22.10 7.93
C ILE A 256 13.84 23.43 8.67
N VAL A 257 13.12 23.41 9.81
CA VAL A 257 12.58 24.62 10.46
C VAL A 257 12.97 24.77 11.93
N ARG A 258 12.84 26.00 12.44
CA ARG A 258 13.01 26.40 13.84
C ARG A 258 12.17 27.66 14.11
N PRO A 259 11.46 27.80 15.25
CA PRO A 259 11.25 26.82 16.33
C PRO A 259 10.51 25.55 15.85
N PRO A 260 10.44 24.51 16.69
CA PRO A 260 9.41 23.46 16.54
C PRO A 260 8.00 24.02 16.77
N GLY A 261 6.98 23.20 16.48
CA GLY A 261 5.58 23.58 16.56
C GLY A 261 4.64 22.62 17.31
N HIS A 262 4.90 21.32 17.37
CA HIS A 262 3.89 20.32 17.77
C HIS A 262 3.31 20.47 19.19
N HIS A 263 4.05 21.06 20.15
CA HIS A 263 3.54 21.37 21.49
C HIS A 263 2.68 22.64 21.56
N ALA A 264 2.86 23.61 20.65
CA ALA A 264 2.20 24.91 20.75
C ALA A 264 0.67 24.79 20.69
N GLN A 265 0.00 25.45 21.63
CA GLN A 265 -1.45 25.34 21.81
C GLN A 265 -2.18 26.57 21.26
N HIS A 266 -3.52 26.52 21.20
CA HIS A 266 -4.38 27.60 20.68
C HIS A 266 -4.07 28.99 21.26
N SER A 267 -3.61 29.08 22.51
CA SER A 267 -3.30 30.36 23.19
C SER A 267 -2.06 30.31 24.09
N LEU A 268 -1.12 29.39 23.84
CA LEU A 268 0.00 29.10 24.75
C LEU A 268 1.27 28.67 23.98
N MET A 269 2.42 29.23 24.36
CA MET A 269 3.73 28.65 24.02
C MET A 269 4.00 27.46 24.97
N ASP A 270 4.65 26.42 24.47
CA ASP A 270 4.86 25.18 25.23
C ASP A 270 6.01 24.41 24.59
N GLY A 271 6.93 23.82 25.38
CA GLY A 271 8.02 22.96 24.89
C GLY A 271 8.79 23.50 23.67
N TYR A 272 9.45 24.64 23.82
CA TYR A 272 10.16 25.36 22.74
C TYR A 272 9.28 25.88 21.57
N CYS A 273 8.00 25.51 21.49
CA CYS A 273 7.13 25.80 20.36
C CYS A 273 6.35 27.12 20.52
N MET A 274 6.28 27.93 19.45
CA MET A 274 5.48 29.16 19.42
C MET A 274 4.15 29.02 18.64
N PHE A 275 4.21 28.44 17.43
CA PHE A 275 3.04 28.21 16.58
C PHE A 275 3.06 26.78 16.07
N ASN A 276 1.89 26.16 15.94
CA ASN A 276 1.78 24.75 15.62
C ASN A 276 1.82 24.55 14.10
N HIS A 277 3.03 24.51 13.55
CA HIS A 277 3.30 24.48 12.11
C HIS A 277 2.53 23.36 11.38
N VAL A 278 2.50 22.16 11.99
CA VAL A 278 1.83 20.97 11.43
C VAL A 278 0.29 21.08 11.53
N ALA A 279 -0.26 21.55 12.65
CA ALA A 279 -1.71 21.76 12.75
C ALA A 279 -2.21 22.88 11.83
N VAL A 280 -1.45 23.97 11.70
CA VAL A 280 -1.73 25.07 10.76
C VAL A 280 -1.68 24.55 9.32
N ALA A 281 -0.69 23.72 8.98
CA ALA A 281 -0.60 23.05 7.67
C ALA A 281 -1.77 22.13 7.36
N ALA A 282 -2.26 21.36 8.34
CA ALA A 282 -3.46 20.52 8.17
C ALA A 282 -4.70 21.38 7.88
N ARG A 283 -4.96 22.41 8.69
CA ARG A 283 -6.10 23.34 8.47
C ARG A 283 -6.00 24.10 7.14
N TYR A 284 -4.79 24.48 6.75
CA TYR A 284 -4.52 25.15 5.48
C TYR A 284 -4.82 24.25 4.28
N ALA A 285 -4.39 22.98 4.32
CA ALA A 285 -4.71 21.98 3.30
C ALA A 285 -6.22 21.80 3.16
N GLN A 286 -6.95 21.73 4.28
CA GLN A 286 -8.41 21.64 4.27
C GLN A 286 -9.08 22.87 3.63
N GLN A 287 -8.71 24.09 4.08
CA GLN A 287 -9.40 25.30 3.67
C GLN A 287 -9.03 25.79 2.25
N LYS A 288 -7.76 25.63 1.84
CA LYS A 288 -7.25 26.16 0.56
C LYS A 288 -7.31 25.13 -0.58
N HIS A 289 -7.14 23.84 -0.26
CA HIS A 289 -6.98 22.77 -1.25
C HIS A 289 -8.11 21.71 -1.20
N ASP A 290 -9.18 21.95 -0.43
CA ASP A 290 -10.36 21.06 -0.29
C ASP A 290 -10.01 19.63 0.16
N ILE A 291 -8.95 19.50 0.97
CA ILE A 291 -8.56 18.22 1.57
C ILE A 291 -9.55 17.85 2.68
N GLN A 292 -10.07 16.62 2.65
CA GLN A 292 -11.10 16.15 3.59
C GLN A 292 -10.53 15.27 4.71
N ARG A 293 -9.40 14.60 4.45
CA ARG A 293 -8.75 13.69 5.41
C ARG A 293 -7.23 13.89 5.40
N VAL A 294 -6.72 14.41 6.51
CA VAL A 294 -5.27 14.57 6.77
C VAL A 294 -4.86 13.54 7.83
N LEU A 295 -3.77 12.83 7.60
CA LEU A 295 -3.07 12.07 8.64
C LEU A 295 -1.91 12.92 9.15
N ILE A 296 -1.82 13.09 10.47
CA ILE A 296 -0.65 13.62 11.15
C ILE A 296 0.02 12.48 11.92
N VAL A 297 1.28 12.22 11.61
CA VAL A 297 2.14 11.27 12.32
C VAL A 297 3.15 12.07 13.14
N ASP A 298 3.13 11.93 14.44
CA ASP A 298 4.13 12.48 15.35
C ASP A 298 5.03 11.34 15.84
N TRP A 299 6.31 11.41 15.48
CA TRP A 299 7.33 10.44 15.88
C TRP A 299 8.40 11.07 16.79
N ASP A 300 8.24 12.35 17.16
CA ASP A 300 9.06 13.01 18.18
C ASP A 300 8.95 12.24 19.51
N VAL A 301 10.03 12.20 20.28
CA VAL A 301 10.03 11.45 21.54
C VAL A 301 9.13 12.10 22.61
N HIS A 302 8.67 13.33 22.39
CA HIS A 302 7.69 14.03 23.22
C HIS A 302 6.30 14.01 22.55
N HIS A 303 5.24 13.93 23.36
CA HIS A 303 3.87 13.96 22.84
C HIS A 303 3.47 15.37 22.36
N GLY A 304 3.12 15.56 21.09
CA GLY A 304 2.59 16.82 20.54
C GLY A 304 1.19 17.22 21.05
N GLN A 305 1.07 17.63 22.32
CA GLN A 305 -0.22 18.01 22.94
C GLN A 305 -0.93 19.15 22.22
N GLY A 306 -0.18 20.06 21.60
CA GLY A 306 -0.74 21.16 20.79
C GLY A 306 -1.51 20.63 19.58
N ILE A 307 -0.97 19.61 18.90
CA ILE A 307 -1.65 18.95 17.77
C ILE A 307 -2.87 18.19 18.30
N GLN A 308 -2.74 17.39 19.36
CA GLN A 308 -3.87 16.63 19.91
C GLN A 308 -5.04 17.57 20.26
N PHE A 309 -4.81 18.64 21.00
CA PHE A 309 -5.88 19.56 21.44
C PHE A 309 -6.51 20.35 20.28
N ALA A 310 -5.80 20.53 19.15
CA ALA A 310 -6.34 21.17 17.95
C ALA A 310 -7.31 20.26 17.14
N PHE A 311 -7.23 18.94 17.32
CA PHE A 311 -8.00 17.95 16.54
C PHE A 311 -8.77 16.91 17.37
N ASP A 312 -8.68 16.94 18.71
CA ASP A 312 -9.33 15.99 19.64
C ASP A 312 -10.83 15.77 19.36
N GLN A 313 -11.53 16.75 18.75
CA GLN A 313 -12.95 16.67 18.40
C GLN A 313 -13.26 16.49 16.90
N ASP A 314 -12.26 16.31 16.05
CA ASP A 314 -12.39 16.46 14.60
C ASP A 314 -11.99 15.18 13.80
N PRO A 315 -12.95 14.41 13.27
CA PRO A 315 -12.68 13.20 12.49
C PRO A 315 -12.13 13.45 11.08
N SER A 316 -11.93 14.72 10.67
CA SER A 316 -11.25 15.05 9.40
C SER A 316 -9.72 15.03 9.50
N VAL A 317 -9.18 14.95 10.72
CA VAL A 317 -7.74 14.83 10.98
C VAL A 317 -7.49 13.66 11.91
N LEU A 318 -6.79 12.64 11.41
CA LEU A 318 -6.29 11.54 12.22
C LEU A 318 -4.92 11.94 12.78
N TYR A 319 -4.79 11.98 14.10
CA TYR A 319 -3.53 12.24 14.80
C TYR A 319 -3.01 10.95 15.45
N PHE A 320 -1.74 10.64 15.22
CA PHE A 320 -1.02 9.50 15.79
C PHE A 320 0.29 9.96 16.41
N SER A 321 0.60 9.56 17.65
CA SER A 321 1.85 9.90 18.34
C SER A 321 2.48 8.68 19.02
N ILE A 322 3.78 8.47 18.79
CA ILE A 322 4.64 7.57 19.57
C ILE A 322 5.60 8.42 20.38
N HIS A 323 5.59 8.31 21.71
CA HIS A 323 6.38 9.21 22.57
C HIS A 323 6.80 8.53 23.88
N ARG A 324 7.88 8.99 24.50
CA ARG A 324 8.26 8.63 25.88
C ARG A 324 7.21 9.14 26.86
N TYR A 325 6.80 8.28 27.78
CA TYR A 325 5.73 8.57 28.74
C TYR A 325 6.07 8.14 30.15
N GLU A 326 6.68 6.96 30.31
CA GLU A 326 7.11 6.42 31.62
C GLU A 326 6.00 6.41 32.69
N GLN A 327 4.75 6.15 32.27
CA GLN A 327 3.53 6.21 33.10
C GLN A 327 3.16 7.65 33.55
N GLY A 328 3.44 8.66 32.71
CA GLY A 328 3.22 10.08 32.99
C GLY A 328 4.35 10.73 33.79
N ARG A 329 5.49 10.05 33.94
CA ARG A 329 6.69 10.58 34.62
C ARG A 329 7.59 11.39 33.70
N PHE A 330 7.56 11.15 32.39
CA PHE A 330 8.25 11.99 31.42
C PHE A 330 7.40 13.23 31.05
N TRP A 331 8.07 14.30 30.63
CA TRP A 331 7.44 15.56 30.23
C TRP A 331 6.63 15.35 28.92
N PRO A 332 5.45 15.97 28.71
CA PRO A 332 4.79 17.02 29.51
C PRO A 332 3.95 16.52 30.71
N HIS A 333 4.14 15.28 31.19
CA HIS A 333 3.46 14.72 32.36
C HIS A 333 1.92 14.62 32.24
N LEU A 334 1.37 14.75 31.03
CA LEU A 334 -0.06 14.83 30.78
C LEU A 334 -0.70 13.44 30.75
N LYS A 335 -1.76 13.25 31.55
CA LYS A 335 -2.64 12.06 31.43
C LYS A 335 -3.32 11.94 30.05
N ALA A 336 -3.45 13.06 29.34
CA ALA A 336 -4.01 13.12 27.99
C ALA A 336 -3.17 12.32 26.99
N SER A 337 -1.84 12.25 27.14
CA SER A 337 -0.93 11.51 26.27
C SER A 337 -1.01 9.99 26.42
N ASN A 338 -1.77 9.46 27.39
CA ASN A 338 -1.91 8.01 27.55
C ASN A 338 -2.77 7.39 26.44
N TRP A 339 -2.51 6.12 26.09
CA TRP A 339 -3.29 5.31 25.14
C TRP A 339 -4.80 5.27 25.40
N SER A 340 -5.24 5.59 26.61
CA SER A 340 -6.65 5.65 27.00
C SER A 340 -7.40 6.88 26.48
N THR A 341 -6.68 7.88 25.95
CA THR A 341 -7.26 9.06 25.31
C THR A 341 -7.32 8.81 23.82
N THR A 342 -8.54 8.65 23.29
CA THR A 342 -8.78 8.35 21.88
C THR A 342 -9.52 9.46 21.14
N GLY A 343 -9.50 10.68 21.67
CA GLY A 343 -10.32 11.80 21.19
C GLY A 343 -11.64 11.97 21.93
N LEU A 344 -12.41 12.97 21.52
CA LEU A 344 -13.59 13.49 22.20
C LEU A 344 -14.74 13.72 21.19
N GLY A 345 -15.98 13.49 21.60
CA GLY A 345 -17.15 13.85 20.77
C GLY A 345 -17.16 13.15 19.42
N GLN A 346 -17.01 13.91 18.33
CA GLN A 346 -16.95 13.36 16.96
C GLN A 346 -15.54 12.91 16.53
N GLY A 347 -14.49 13.38 17.20
CA GLY A 347 -13.10 12.95 16.98
C GLY A 347 -12.72 11.67 17.72
N GLN A 348 -13.67 11.01 18.40
CA GLN A 348 -13.38 9.77 19.12
C GLN A 348 -13.03 8.64 18.14
N GLY A 349 -11.86 8.03 18.35
CA GLY A 349 -11.17 7.12 17.42
C GLY A 349 -10.01 7.78 16.65
N TYR A 350 -9.98 9.11 16.52
CA TYR A 350 -9.08 9.85 15.61
C TYR A 350 -7.86 10.47 16.31
N THR A 351 -7.70 10.26 17.61
CA THR A 351 -6.44 10.46 18.33
C THR A 351 -5.90 9.09 18.75
N ILE A 352 -4.63 8.83 18.43
CA ILE A 352 -3.93 7.59 18.74
C ILE A 352 -2.64 7.91 19.48
N ASN A 353 -2.54 7.42 20.72
CA ASN A 353 -1.35 7.56 21.55
C ASN A 353 -0.70 6.20 21.82
N VAL A 354 0.59 6.08 21.50
CA VAL A 354 1.45 4.93 21.79
C VAL A 354 2.53 5.35 22.80
N PRO A 355 2.21 5.37 24.11
CA PRO A 355 3.12 5.84 25.14
C PRO A 355 4.18 4.79 25.50
N TRP A 356 5.45 5.10 25.28
CA TRP A 356 6.58 4.28 25.72
C TRP A 356 6.79 4.39 27.23
N ASN A 357 6.60 3.27 27.92
CA ASN A 357 6.67 3.17 29.39
C ASN A 357 8.06 2.80 29.94
N GLN A 358 9.05 2.67 29.05
CA GLN A 358 10.48 2.47 29.31
C GLN A 358 11.29 3.30 28.30
N VAL A 359 12.56 3.53 28.60
CA VAL A 359 13.57 4.12 27.68
C VAL A 359 14.29 3.02 26.89
N GLY A 360 15.16 3.39 25.94
CA GLY A 360 15.94 2.44 25.16
C GLY A 360 15.16 1.66 24.08
N MET A 361 13.99 2.17 23.66
CA MET A 361 13.20 1.57 22.58
C MET A 361 13.96 1.61 21.26
N GLN A 362 13.91 0.52 20.50
CA GLN A 362 14.68 0.27 19.27
C GLN A 362 13.79 0.32 18.02
N ASP A 363 14.38 0.21 16.84
CA ASP A 363 13.68 0.22 15.54
C ASP A 363 12.50 -0.77 15.51
N ALA A 364 12.67 -1.96 16.09
CA ALA A 364 11.63 -2.99 16.17
C ALA A 364 10.40 -2.56 16.99
N ASP A 365 10.53 -1.67 17.98
CA ASP A 365 9.41 -1.13 18.76
C ASP A 365 8.60 -0.13 17.94
N TYR A 366 9.27 0.77 17.22
CA TYR A 366 8.65 1.78 16.35
C TYR A 366 8.02 1.13 15.11
N ILE A 367 8.71 0.18 14.46
CA ILE A 367 8.16 -0.58 13.33
C ILE A 367 6.95 -1.41 13.79
N ALA A 368 6.97 -2.02 14.98
CA ALA A 368 5.79 -2.72 15.52
C ALA A 368 4.61 -1.78 15.78
N ALA A 369 4.85 -0.53 16.22
CA ALA A 369 3.79 0.48 16.33
C ALA A 369 3.18 0.84 14.96
N PHE A 370 4.02 0.97 13.93
CA PHE A 370 3.57 1.25 12.58
C PHE A 370 2.77 0.09 11.99
N LEU A 371 3.29 -1.14 12.07
CA LEU A 371 2.66 -2.34 11.50
C LEU A 371 1.37 -2.75 12.25
N HIS A 372 1.35 -2.75 13.58
CA HIS A 372 0.20 -3.24 14.33
C HIS A 372 -0.90 -2.19 14.57
N VAL A 373 -0.58 -0.88 14.55
CA VAL A 373 -1.53 0.19 14.89
C VAL A 373 -1.70 1.19 13.76
N LEU A 374 -0.63 1.90 13.34
CA LEU A 374 -0.78 3.03 12.41
C LEU A 374 -1.26 2.62 11.03
N LEU A 375 -0.58 1.68 10.36
CA LEU A 375 -0.87 1.35 8.96
C LEU A 375 -2.26 0.74 8.76
N PRO A 376 -2.74 -0.23 9.59
CA PRO A 376 -4.11 -0.72 9.48
C PRO A 376 -5.15 0.41 9.52
N VAL A 377 -5.01 1.33 10.48
CA VAL A 377 -5.89 2.51 10.62
C VAL A 377 -5.73 3.48 9.44
N ALA A 378 -4.50 3.79 9.02
CA ALA A 378 -4.25 4.72 7.93
C ALA A 378 -4.79 4.22 6.58
N PHE A 379 -4.73 2.91 6.33
CA PHE A 379 -5.33 2.28 5.15
C PHE A 379 -6.87 2.25 5.20
N GLU A 380 -7.48 2.18 6.39
CA GLU A 380 -8.93 2.31 6.59
C GLU A 380 -9.41 3.77 6.46
N PHE A 381 -8.66 4.71 7.04
CA PHE A 381 -8.91 6.16 7.00
C PHE A 381 -8.69 6.76 5.60
N GLN A 382 -7.74 6.23 4.82
CA GLN A 382 -7.38 6.71 3.48
C GLN A 382 -7.09 8.22 3.43
N PRO A 383 -5.99 8.71 4.05
CA PRO A 383 -5.63 10.12 4.01
C PRO A 383 -5.32 10.59 2.58
N GLN A 384 -5.59 11.86 2.31
CA GLN A 384 -5.29 12.54 1.04
C GLN A 384 -4.00 13.37 1.11
N LEU A 385 -3.50 13.59 2.33
CA LEU A 385 -2.22 14.22 2.66
C LEU A 385 -1.71 13.57 3.95
N VAL A 386 -0.41 13.26 4.02
CA VAL A 386 0.27 12.87 5.25
C VAL A 386 1.24 13.98 5.65
N LEU A 387 1.09 14.48 6.88
CA LEU A 387 2.03 15.37 7.53
C LEU A 387 2.76 14.59 8.62
N VAL A 388 4.06 14.87 8.79
CA VAL A 388 4.88 14.29 9.85
C VAL A 388 5.44 15.40 10.73
N ALA A 389 5.10 15.37 12.01
CA ALA A 389 5.83 16.07 13.07
C ALA A 389 7.11 15.26 13.32
N ALA A 390 8.19 15.71 12.69
CA ALA A 390 9.41 14.94 12.48
C ALA A 390 10.49 15.32 13.49
N GLY A 391 10.31 14.90 14.74
CA GLY A 391 11.37 14.92 15.75
C GLY A 391 12.41 13.81 15.52
N PHE A 392 13.65 14.03 15.93
CA PHE A 392 14.74 13.04 15.81
C PHE A 392 15.44 12.76 17.15
N ASP A 393 14.81 13.12 18.27
CA ASP A 393 15.25 12.84 19.65
C ASP A 393 14.91 11.42 20.12
N ALA A 394 14.13 10.66 19.37
CA ALA A 394 14.01 9.21 19.56
C ALA A 394 15.22 8.41 19.03
N LEU A 395 16.22 9.07 18.44
CA LEU A 395 17.47 8.42 18.01
C LEU A 395 18.42 8.12 19.16
N GLN A 396 19.25 7.09 18.95
CA GLN A 396 20.33 6.74 19.87
C GLN A 396 21.25 7.93 20.15
N GLY A 397 21.53 8.14 21.44
CA GLY A 397 22.42 9.19 21.92
C GLY A 397 21.77 10.56 22.12
N ASP A 398 20.46 10.72 21.91
CA ASP A 398 19.76 11.96 22.26
C ASP A 398 19.61 12.14 23.79
N PRO A 399 19.96 13.33 24.34
CA PRO A 399 19.94 13.58 25.79
C PRO A 399 18.54 13.82 26.38
N LYS A 400 17.47 13.87 25.57
CA LYS A 400 16.08 14.00 26.02
C LYS A 400 15.32 12.69 25.85
N GLY A 401 15.47 12.02 24.71
CA GLY A 401 14.72 10.79 24.43
C GLY A 401 15.19 9.58 25.22
N GLU A 402 16.51 9.43 25.42
CA GLU A 402 17.12 8.21 25.98
C GLU A 402 16.71 6.91 25.22
N MET A 403 16.34 7.03 23.95
CA MET A 403 15.92 5.92 23.09
C MET A 403 17.10 5.31 22.31
N ALA A 404 16.83 4.26 21.54
CA ALA A 404 17.82 3.47 20.82
C ALA A 404 17.40 3.17 19.37
N ALA A 405 16.52 3.97 18.76
CA ALA A 405 16.24 3.89 17.33
C ALA A 405 17.44 4.40 16.51
N THR A 406 17.56 3.93 15.27
CA THR A 406 18.66 4.24 14.35
C THR A 406 18.18 5.10 13.18
N PRO A 407 19.09 5.80 12.46
CA PRO A 407 18.72 6.47 11.21
C PRO A 407 18.09 5.51 10.18
N ALA A 408 18.52 4.24 10.14
CA ALA A 408 17.91 3.21 9.31
C ALA A 408 16.43 2.95 9.71
N GLY A 409 16.12 2.95 11.01
CA GLY A 409 14.74 2.91 11.50
C GLY A 409 13.88 4.04 10.93
N PHE A 410 14.35 5.29 10.97
CA PHE A 410 13.61 6.44 10.41
C PHE A 410 13.47 6.38 8.88
N ALA A 411 14.44 5.82 8.16
CA ALA A 411 14.29 5.51 6.74
C ALA A 411 13.13 4.53 6.50
N GLN A 412 13.00 3.46 7.29
CA GLN A 412 11.88 2.51 7.22
C GLN A 412 10.54 3.18 7.56
N LEU A 413 10.46 3.98 8.64
CA LEU A 413 9.23 4.70 9.01
C LEU A 413 8.77 5.64 7.87
N THR A 414 9.72 6.36 7.25
CA THR A 414 9.44 7.25 6.11
C THR A 414 8.87 6.45 4.91
N HIS A 415 9.47 5.30 4.59
CA HIS A 415 9.04 4.44 3.48
C HIS A 415 7.65 3.85 3.68
N LEU A 416 7.34 3.40 4.90
CA LEU A 416 6.00 2.91 5.24
C LEU A 416 4.91 3.98 5.04
N LEU A 417 5.21 5.25 5.32
CA LEU A 417 4.28 6.36 5.07
C LEU A 417 4.16 6.75 3.60
N MET A 418 5.22 6.56 2.79
CA MET A 418 5.19 6.86 1.35
C MET A 418 4.20 6.00 0.54
N GLY A 419 3.70 4.90 1.11
CA GLY A 419 2.60 4.14 0.52
C GLY A 419 1.23 4.85 0.62
N LEU A 420 1.07 5.79 1.56
CA LEU A 420 -0.19 6.49 1.81
C LEU A 420 -0.33 7.74 0.92
N ALA A 421 -1.57 8.21 0.73
CA ALA A 421 -1.90 9.48 0.07
C ALA A 421 -1.29 9.71 -1.33
N GLU A 422 -0.98 8.65 -2.10
CA GLU A 422 -0.22 8.73 -3.38
C GLU A 422 1.19 9.33 -3.20
N GLY A 423 1.84 9.07 -2.05
CA GLY A 423 3.15 9.60 -1.71
C GLY A 423 3.17 11.08 -1.33
N LYS A 424 2.02 11.72 -1.13
CA LYS A 424 1.88 13.12 -0.68
C LYS A 424 2.23 13.24 0.81
N LEU A 425 3.53 13.24 1.07
CA LEU A 425 4.15 13.19 2.39
C LEU A 425 4.97 14.47 2.62
N ILE A 426 4.74 15.16 3.74
CA ILE A 426 5.52 16.34 4.14
C ILE A 426 6.04 16.13 5.56
N LEU A 427 7.35 16.18 5.73
CA LEU A 427 8.02 16.20 7.03
C LEU A 427 8.25 17.65 7.46
N SER A 428 7.89 18.00 8.69
CA SER A 428 8.25 19.25 9.37
C SER A 428 9.19 18.92 10.52
N LEU A 429 10.38 19.50 10.57
CA LEU A 429 11.31 19.25 11.68
C LEU A 429 10.74 19.74 13.01
N GLU A 430 10.78 18.89 14.03
CA GLU A 430 10.38 19.21 15.41
C GLU A 430 11.61 19.15 16.35
N GLY A 431 11.70 18.19 17.28
CA GLY A 431 12.80 17.97 18.21
C GLY A 431 14.03 17.23 17.64
N GLY A 432 14.83 16.64 18.52
CA GLY A 432 16.17 16.11 18.22
C GLY A 432 17.29 17.09 18.58
N TYR A 433 18.13 16.72 19.55
CA TYR A 433 19.06 17.61 20.25
C TYR A 433 20.50 17.07 20.31
N ASN A 434 20.74 15.77 20.07
CA ASN A 434 22.05 15.30 19.65
C ASN A 434 22.30 15.71 18.19
N LEU A 435 23.19 16.67 17.97
CA LEU A 435 23.49 17.25 16.66
C LEU A 435 23.89 16.22 15.60
N ARG A 436 24.62 15.17 15.97
CA ARG A 436 25.05 14.11 15.04
C ARG A 436 23.86 13.22 14.66
N SER A 437 23.19 12.65 15.66
CA SER A 437 22.06 11.75 15.44
C SER A 437 20.94 12.47 14.64
N LEU A 438 20.62 13.72 15.02
CA LEU A 438 19.70 14.59 14.30
C LEU A 438 20.04 14.70 12.80
N ALA A 439 21.29 14.99 12.46
CA ALA A 439 21.71 15.16 11.09
C ALA A 439 21.66 13.85 10.29
N GLU A 440 22.13 12.74 10.88
CA GLU A 440 22.06 11.39 10.28
C GLU A 440 20.60 10.94 10.06
N GLY A 441 19.71 11.20 11.00
CA GLY A 441 18.28 10.89 10.89
C GLY A 441 17.55 11.71 9.82
N VAL A 442 17.81 13.02 9.76
CA VAL A 442 17.26 13.90 8.71
C VAL A 442 17.75 13.46 7.32
N SER A 443 19.03 13.14 7.18
CA SER A 443 19.59 12.55 5.95
C SER A 443 18.89 11.25 5.58
N ALA A 444 18.70 10.33 6.52
CA ALA A 444 18.09 9.03 6.27
C ALA A 444 16.62 9.14 5.79
N SER A 445 15.81 9.99 6.42
CA SER A 445 14.47 10.30 5.93
C SER A 445 14.49 10.97 4.56
N LEU A 446 15.42 11.90 4.30
CA LEU A 446 15.49 12.61 3.02
C LEU A 446 15.94 11.70 1.85
N HIS A 447 16.87 10.77 2.10
CA HIS A 447 17.24 9.70 1.17
C HIS A 447 16.01 8.88 0.75
N THR A 448 15.20 8.43 1.72
CA THR A 448 13.95 7.70 1.44
C THR A 448 12.94 8.56 0.68
N LEU A 449 12.75 9.84 1.04
CA LEU A 449 11.86 10.75 0.31
C LEU A 449 12.28 10.91 -1.17
N LEU A 450 13.58 11.00 -1.44
CA LEU A 450 14.16 11.05 -2.79
C LEU A 450 14.02 9.72 -3.55
N GLY A 451 13.58 8.65 -2.87
CA GLY A 451 13.27 7.35 -3.44
C GLY A 451 14.44 6.38 -3.50
N ASP A 452 15.50 6.60 -2.71
CA ASP A 452 16.58 5.65 -2.50
C ASP A 452 16.10 4.43 -1.68
N PRO A 453 16.77 3.26 -1.73
CA PRO A 453 16.41 2.12 -0.89
C PRO A 453 16.58 2.42 0.61
N CYS A 454 15.80 1.75 1.45
CA CYS A 454 15.98 1.82 2.90
C CYS A 454 17.14 0.90 3.33
N PRO A 455 18.06 1.35 4.20
CA PRO A 455 19.14 0.50 4.70
C PRO A 455 18.62 -0.74 5.45
N ILE A 456 19.44 -1.80 5.42
CA ILE A 456 19.27 -2.97 6.29
C ILE A 456 19.35 -2.52 7.75
N LEU A 457 18.44 -3.00 8.60
CA LEU A 457 18.44 -2.69 10.02
C LEU A 457 19.64 -3.34 10.71
N GLU A 458 20.39 -2.58 11.51
CA GLU A 458 21.56 -3.06 12.27
C GLU A 458 21.16 -3.95 13.44
N CYS A 459 20.06 -3.60 14.12
CA CYS A 459 19.47 -4.35 15.24
C CYS A 459 18.11 -4.94 14.82
N PRO A 460 18.08 -5.96 13.93
CA PRO A 460 16.84 -6.65 13.60
C PRO A 460 16.34 -7.42 14.81
N GLY A 461 15.06 -7.28 15.11
CA GLY A 461 14.51 -7.85 16.33
C GLY A 461 13.01 -7.75 16.40
N ALA A 462 12.50 -7.96 17.60
CA ALA A 462 11.08 -7.85 17.92
C ALA A 462 10.87 -6.75 18.97
N PRO A 463 9.69 -6.12 19.00
CA PRO A 463 9.32 -5.16 20.05
C PRO A 463 9.57 -5.75 21.44
N CYS A 464 10.15 -4.97 22.33
CA CYS A 464 10.42 -5.34 23.70
C CYS A 464 9.11 -5.58 24.49
N PRO A 465 9.15 -6.27 25.64
CA PRO A 465 7.95 -6.53 26.44
C PRO A 465 7.18 -5.26 26.87
N SER A 466 7.86 -4.11 27.04
CA SER A 466 7.21 -2.84 27.38
C SER A 466 6.49 -2.20 26.18
N ALA A 467 7.07 -2.28 24.98
CA ALA A 467 6.38 -1.85 23.76
C ALA A 467 5.19 -2.76 23.46
N GLN A 468 5.35 -4.09 23.54
CA GLN A 468 4.25 -5.05 23.38
C GLN A 468 3.05 -4.70 24.27
N VAL A 469 3.28 -4.41 25.57
CA VAL A 469 2.21 -4.00 26.51
C VAL A 469 1.56 -2.67 26.11
N SER A 470 2.35 -1.68 25.66
CA SER A 470 1.84 -0.37 25.26
C SER A 470 1.01 -0.47 23.97
N LEU A 471 1.44 -1.29 23.02
CA LEU A 471 0.72 -1.61 21.78
C LEU A 471 -0.57 -2.38 22.05
N SER A 472 -0.55 -3.40 22.92
CA SER A 472 -1.77 -4.13 23.33
C SER A 472 -2.83 -3.18 23.92
N CYS A 473 -2.44 -2.24 24.77
CA CYS A 473 -3.38 -1.30 25.38
C CYS A 473 -3.88 -0.22 24.41
N ALA A 474 -3.05 0.25 23.47
CA ALA A 474 -3.52 1.12 22.37
C ALA A 474 -4.52 0.40 21.46
N LEU A 475 -4.24 -0.86 21.09
CA LEU A 475 -5.15 -1.70 20.31
C LEU A 475 -6.51 -1.88 21.00
N GLU A 476 -6.51 -2.21 22.30
CA GLU A 476 -7.74 -2.39 23.08
C GLU A 476 -8.59 -1.12 23.19
N ALA A 477 -7.97 0.06 23.19
CA ALA A 477 -8.67 1.34 23.21
C ALA A 477 -9.21 1.74 21.83
N LEU A 478 -8.60 1.27 20.73
CA LEU A 478 -8.92 1.69 19.36
C LEU A 478 -9.80 0.71 18.57
N GLU A 479 -9.81 -0.57 18.95
CA GLU A 479 -10.67 -1.62 18.39
C GLU A 479 -12.17 -1.27 18.31
N PRO A 480 -12.77 -0.46 19.21
CA PRO A 480 -14.17 -0.01 19.06
C PRO A 480 -14.44 0.97 17.92
N PHE A 481 -13.40 1.53 17.29
CA PHE A 481 -13.50 2.62 16.30
C PHE A 481 -12.99 2.25 14.89
N TRP A 482 -12.19 1.19 14.76
CA TRP A 482 -11.50 0.81 13.52
C TRP A 482 -11.69 -0.67 13.21
N GLU A 483 -12.36 -0.99 12.11
CA GLU A 483 -12.72 -2.36 11.75
C GLU A 483 -11.49 -3.20 11.34
N SER A 484 -10.40 -2.56 10.89
CA SER A 484 -9.10 -3.18 10.62
C SER A 484 -8.37 -3.69 11.87
N LEU A 485 -8.66 -3.11 13.05
CA LEU A 485 -8.03 -3.49 14.33
C LEU A 485 -8.76 -4.63 15.04
N VAL A 486 -9.94 -5.06 14.55
CA VAL A 486 -10.75 -6.12 15.16
C VAL A 486 -9.98 -7.45 15.18
N ARG A 487 -9.91 -8.06 16.37
CA ARG A 487 -9.17 -9.30 16.63
C ARG A 487 -10.08 -10.32 17.28
N SER A 488 -10.16 -11.51 16.67
CA SER A 488 -10.87 -12.66 17.24
C SER A 488 -10.30 -13.02 18.62
N VAL A 489 -11.19 -13.32 19.58
CA VAL A 489 -10.81 -13.51 20.99
C VAL A 489 -9.99 -14.80 21.14
N GLU A 490 -8.71 -14.66 21.52
CA GLU A 490 -7.83 -15.80 21.72
C GLU A 490 -8.21 -16.62 22.97
N THR A 491 -8.84 -17.76 22.73
CA THR A 491 -8.96 -18.83 23.71
C THR A 491 -7.61 -19.52 23.90
N LEU A 492 -6.73 -18.92 24.70
CA LEU A 492 -5.62 -19.69 25.31
C LEU A 492 -6.24 -20.88 26.07
N GLU A 493 -6.13 -22.08 25.51
CA GLU A 493 -6.07 -23.29 26.31
C GLU A 493 -4.71 -23.28 27.02
N GLU A 494 -4.71 -23.40 28.35
CA GLU A 494 -3.48 -23.50 29.14
C GLU A 494 -2.89 -24.91 28.98
N LYS A 495 -2.34 -25.17 27.79
CA LYS A 495 -1.53 -26.34 27.41
C LYS A 495 -0.06 -26.00 27.18
N ASP A 496 0.37 -24.83 27.64
CA ASP A 496 1.76 -24.58 28.04
C ASP A 496 2.06 -25.37 29.34
N THR A 497 1.89 -26.70 29.27
CA THR A 497 2.60 -27.61 30.16
C THR A 497 4.06 -27.49 29.78
N VAL A 498 4.75 -26.57 30.45
CA VAL A 498 6.20 -26.51 30.47
C VAL A 498 6.70 -27.81 31.06
N GLU A 499 6.94 -28.79 30.19
CA GLU A 499 8.02 -29.73 30.44
C GLU A 499 9.27 -28.87 30.57
N LYS A 500 9.89 -28.93 31.75
CA LYS A 500 11.21 -28.36 31.98
C LYS A 500 12.22 -29.24 31.26
N ASP A 501 12.30 -29.08 29.95
CA ASP A 501 13.58 -29.24 29.29
C ASP A 501 14.47 -28.12 29.83
N ASP A 502 15.60 -28.50 30.42
CA ASP A 502 16.58 -27.57 30.96
C ASP A 502 17.37 -26.90 29.82
N VAL A 503 16.66 -26.09 29.02
CA VAL A 503 17.29 -24.97 28.32
C VAL A 503 17.72 -24.01 29.41
N GLU A 504 19.01 -24.02 29.72
CA GLU A 504 19.62 -23.04 30.60
C GLU A 504 19.28 -21.65 30.02
N GLU A 505 18.69 -20.78 30.84
CA GLU A 505 18.68 -19.35 30.53
C GLU A 505 20.16 -18.93 30.61
N GLU A 506 20.86 -18.98 29.48
CA GLU A 506 22.15 -18.34 29.31
C GLU A 506 21.95 -16.85 29.58
N GLU A 507 22.22 -16.44 30.81
CA GLU A 507 22.38 -15.03 31.17
C GLU A 507 23.41 -14.46 30.19
N GLU A 508 23.03 -13.44 29.40
CA GLU A 508 23.96 -12.73 28.53
C GLU A 508 24.98 -11.96 29.42
N GLU A 509 25.98 -12.66 29.94
CA GLU A 509 27.20 -12.12 30.57
C GLU A 509 28.07 -11.44 29.50
N GLY A 510 27.50 -10.37 28.95
CA GLY A 510 27.96 -9.70 27.76
C GLY A 510 27.06 -8.52 27.49
N LEU A 511 27.19 -7.47 28.31
CA LEU A 511 26.83 -6.10 27.88
C LEU A 511 27.39 -5.93 26.47
N PRO A 512 26.54 -5.75 25.43
CA PRO A 512 27.05 -5.58 24.08
C PRO A 512 28.00 -4.39 24.08
N GLN A 513 29.25 -4.62 23.67
CA GLN A 513 30.13 -3.50 23.37
C GLN A 513 29.42 -2.71 22.29
N SER A 514 29.07 -1.45 22.60
CA SER A 514 28.28 -0.59 21.72
C SER A 514 28.88 -0.66 20.31
N PRO A 515 28.15 -1.17 19.31
CA PRO A 515 28.64 -1.19 17.94
C PRO A 515 29.07 0.23 17.57
N GLU A 516 30.25 0.39 16.94
CA GLU A 516 30.57 1.66 16.32
C GLU A 516 29.54 1.87 15.20
N LEU A 517 28.58 2.79 15.41
CA LEU A 517 27.47 3.06 14.49
C LEU A 517 27.96 3.13 13.05
N SER A 518 27.55 2.16 12.23
CA SER A 518 27.88 2.15 10.82
C SER A 518 27.11 3.30 10.18
N ILE A 519 27.82 4.25 9.56
CA ILE A 519 27.16 5.24 8.71
C ILE A 519 26.43 4.48 7.61
N PRO A 520 25.08 4.59 7.46
CA PRO A 520 24.35 3.75 6.52
C PRO A 520 24.81 4.01 5.08
N ILE A 521 25.31 2.98 4.41
CA ILE A 521 25.92 3.14 3.08
C ILE A 521 24.84 3.03 2.01
N TRP A 522 24.40 4.18 1.49
CA TRP A 522 23.48 4.19 0.35
C TRP A 522 24.17 3.72 -0.95
N PRO A 523 23.57 2.79 -1.71
CA PRO A 523 24.19 2.22 -2.90
C PRO A 523 24.16 3.18 -4.09
N VAL A 524 25.31 3.39 -4.74
CA VAL A 524 25.41 4.17 -5.99
C VAL A 524 25.06 3.26 -7.18
N LEU A 525 23.79 3.24 -7.54
CA LEU A 525 23.20 2.35 -8.54
C LEU A 525 23.37 2.88 -9.98
N GLN A 526 23.58 1.99 -10.95
CA GLN A 526 23.61 2.37 -12.37
C GLN A 526 22.21 2.43 -13.00
N ALA A 527 21.31 1.55 -12.57
CA ALA A 527 19.90 1.53 -12.93
C ALA A 527 19.05 1.08 -11.74
N ARG A 528 17.76 1.44 -11.72
CA ARG A 528 16.84 1.06 -10.63
C ARG A 528 16.30 -0.36 -10.82
N THR A 529 15.53 -0.58 -11.89
CA THR A 529 14.72 -1.79 -12.06
C THR A 529 15.16 -2.59 -13.28
N GLY A 530 15.60 -3.83 -13.07
CA GLY A 530 15.87 -4.80 -14.12
C GLY A 530 14.60 -5.42 -14.69
N LEU A 531 14.60 -5.69 -15.98
CA LEU A 531 13.52 -6.39 -16.69
C LEU A 531 14.13 -7.52 -17.52
N VAL A 532 13.68 -8.75 -17.27
CA VAL A 532 14.15 -9.93 -18.00
C VAL A 532 12.98 -10.69 -18.60
N TYR A 533 13.03 -10.92 -19.91
CA TYR A 533 12.01 -11.57 -20.71
C TYR A 533 12.66 -12.19 -21.96
N ASP A 534 12.07 -13.28 -22.46
CA ASP A 534 12.44 -13.85 -23.75
C ASP A 534 11.23 -14.49 -24.44
N GLN A 535 10.99 -14.12 -25.70
CA GLN A 535 9.87 -14.62 -26.48
C GLN A 535 9.92 -16.14 -26.70
N ARG A 536 11.11 -16.78 -26.65
CA ARG A 536 11.27 -18.25 -26.79
C ARG A 536 10.51 -19.02 -25.70
N MET A 537 10.25 -18.43 -24.53
CA MET A 537 9.39 -19.04 -23.51
C MET A 537 7.93 -19.23 -23.98
N MET A 538 7.52 -18.62 -25.10
CA MET A 538 6.24 -18.88 -25.75
C MET A 538 6.17 -20.22 -26.50
N ASP A 539 7.31 -20.85 -26.81
CA ASP A 539 7.36 -22.10 -27.58
C ASP A 539 6.83 -23.32 -26.79
N HIS A 540 6.59 -23.17 -25.49
CA HIS A 540 5.89 -24.16 -24.65
C HIS A 540 4.38 -23.99 -24.74
N TYR A 541 3.64 -24.96 -25.28
CA TYR A 541 2.17 -24.87 -25.39
C TYR A 541 1.49 -26.25 -25.36
N ASN A 542 0.21 -26.27 -25.00
CA ASN A 542 -0.56 -27.51 -24.91
C ASN A 542 -0.93 -28.01 -26.32
N LEU A 543 -0.54 -29.25 -26.63
CA LEU A 543 -0.67 -29.85 -27.96
C LEU A 543 -2.07 -30.45 -28.23
N TRP A 544 -2.97 -30.45 -27.26
CA TRP A 544 -4.29 -31.13 -27.34
C TRP A 544 -5.46 -30.32 -26.80
N ASP A 545 -5.22 -29.33 -25.95
CA ASP A 545 -6.22 -28.37 -25.47
C ASP A 545 -5.77 -26.93 -25.73
N ASN A 546 -6.50 -26.24 -26.61
CA ASN A 546 -6.25 -24.85 -26.98
C ASN A 546 -6.88 -23.83 -26.00
N TYR A 547 -7.64 -24.29 -25.00
CA TYR A 547 -8.28 -23.46 -23.98
C TYR A 547 -7.58 -23.55 -22.61
N HIS A 548 -6.45 -24.25 -22.55
CA HIS A 548 -5.65 -24.43 -21.34
C HIS A 548 -5.23 -23.06 -20.75
N PRO A 549 -5.42 -22.81 -19.44
CA PRO A 549 -5.25 -21.47 -18.85
C PRO A 549 -3.79 -20.99 -18.84
N GLU A 550 -2.83 -21.88 -18.57
CA GLU A 550 -1.42 -21.58 -18.77
C GLU A 550 -1.13 -21.62 -20.29
N MET A 551 -1.11 -20.43 -20.91
CA MET A 551 -1.00 -20.22 -22.35
C MET A 551 0.14 -19.24 -22.70
N PRO A 552 0.82 -19.37 -23.86
CA PRO A 552 1.93 -18.51 -24.28
C PRO A 552 1.64 -17.01 -24.24
N GLN A 553 0.39 -16.62 -24.45
CA GLN A 553 -0.07 -15.24 -24.49
C GLN A 553 0.12 -14.52 -23.15
N ARG A 554 0.22 -15.22 -22.01
CA ARG A 554 0.40 -14.62 -20.67
C ARG A 554 1.58 -13.64 -20.63
N ILE A 555 2.78 -14.14 -20.93
CA ILE A 555 4.00 -13.32 -20.95
C ILE A 555 4.01 -12.28 -22.08
N HIS A 556 3.32 -12.55 -23.19
CA HIS A 556 3.23 -11.61 -24.31
C HIS A 556 2.37 -10.38 -23.98
N TYR A 557 1.20 -10.58 -23.37
CA TYR A 557 0.31 -9.49 -22.98
C TYR A 557 0.92 -8.63 -21.88
N ILE A 558 1.58 -9.25 -20.88
CA ILE A 558 2.35 -8.53 -19.86
C ILE A 558 3.39 -7.61 -20.52
N MET A 559 4.25 -8.16 -21.39
CA MET A 559 5.29 -7.36 -22.04
C MET A 559 4.73 -6.28 -22.97
N HIS A 560 3.70 -6.58 -23.76
CA HIS A 560 3.03 -5.61 -24.62
C HIS A 560 2.50 -4.42 -23.81
N HIS A 561 1.85 -4.69 -22.67
CA HIS A 561 1.29 -3.68 -21.79
C HIS A 561 2.38 -2.85 -21.08
N LEU A 562 3.48 -3.48 -20.65
CA LEU A 562 4.67 -2.78 -20.12
C LEU A 562 5.31 -1.87 -21.18
N ASP A 563 5.28 -2.25 -22.46
CA ASP A 563 5.77 -1.44 -23.57
C ASP A 563 4.82 -0.28 -23.94
N GLU A 564 3.51 -0.53 -23.95
CA GLU A 564 2.45 0.46 -24.16
C GLU A 564 2.49 1.57 -23.10
N LEU A 565 2.62 1.18 -21.82
CA LEU A 565 2.77 2.10 -20.70
C LEU A 565 4.18 2.73 -20.60
N GLY A 566 5.12 2.35 -21.46
CA GLY A 566 6.50 2.84 -21.46
C GLY A 566 7.35 2.36 -20.28
N LEU A 567 6.84 1.50 -19.41
CA LEU A 567 7.52 0.97 -18.22
C LEU A 567 8.73 0.11 -18.63
N ALA A 568 8.59 -0.72 -19.66
CA ALA A 568 9.69 -1.54 -20.19
C ALA A 568 10.90 -0.71 -20.67
N LYS A 569 10.67 0.54 -21.08
CA LYS A 569 11.69 1.49 -21.55
C LYS A 569 12.37 2.26 -20.40
N ARG A 570 11.81 2.20 -19.20
CA ARG A 570 12.36 2.76 -17.96
C ARG A 570 13.14 1.73 -17.14
N CYS A 571 12.89 0.44 -17.37
CA CYS A 571 13.67 -0.65 -16.82
C CYS A 571 14.96 -0.88 -17.63
N HIS A 572 15.98 -1.44 -16.98
CA HIS A 572 17.20 -1.93 -17.62
C HIS A 572 16.94 -3.35 -18.15
N ALA A 573 16.95 -3.50 -19.49
CA ALA A 573 16.65 -4.77 -20.13
C ALA A 573 17.85 -5.73 -20.08
N LEU A 574 17.68 -6.84 -19.37
CA LEU A 574 18.72 -7.85 -19.16
C LEU A 574 18.56 -9.03 -20.13
N PRO A 575 19.66 -9.68 -20.58
CA PRO A 575 19.60 -10.81 -21.50
C PRO A 575 19.24 -12.11 -20.77
N ALA A 576 18.12 -12.75 -21.16
CA ALA A 576 17.74 -14.06 -20.66
C ALA A 576 18.77 -15.15 -21.04
N ARG A 577 19.03 -16.08 -20.10
CA ARG A 577 19.90 -17.26 -20.30
C ARG A 577 19.19 -18.54 -19.86
N PRO A 578 19.51 -19.71 -20.42
CA PRO A 578 19.13 -20.98 -19.81
C PRO A 578 19.86 -21.17 -18.47
N ALA A 579 19.20 -21.86 -17.55
CA ALA A 579 19.86 -22.44 -16.38
C ALA A 579 20.81 -23.56 -16.81
N THR A 580 21.94 -23.63 -16.15
CA THR A 580 22.90 -24.73 -16.27
C THR A 580 22.40 -25.95 -15.49
N ASP A 581 22.88 -27.13 -15.85
CA ASP A 581 22.60 -28.36 -15.10
C ASP A 581 23.01 -28.21 -13.62
N ALA A 582 24.11 -27.51 -13.33
CA ALA A 582 24.59 -27.30 -11.97
C ALA A 582 23.61 -26.46 -11.12
N GLU A 583 22.98 -25.44 -11.70
CA GLU A 583 21.95 -24.63 -11.05
C GLU A 583 20.67 -25.43 -10.83
N LEU A 584 20.22 -26.20 -11.82
CA LEU A 584 19.01 -27.03 -11.68
C LEU A 584 19.17 -28.15 -10.64
N LEU A 585 20.37 -28.71 -10.54
CA LEU A 585 20.72 -29.77 -9.57
C LEU A 585 20.85 -29.28 -8.12
N THR A 586 20.74 -27.97 -7.82
CA THR A 586 20.64 -27.50 -6.42
C THR A 586 19.27 -27.72 -5.81
N CYS A 587 18.24 -27.91 -6.64
CA CYS A 587 16.84 -28.09 -6.21
C CYS A 587 16.23 -29.40 -6.71
N HIS A 588 16.66 -29.91 -7.86
CA HIS A 588 16.05 -31.07 -8.50
C HIS A 588 17.02 -32.24 -8.66
N SER A 589 16.47 -33.44 -8.61
CA SER A 589 17.19 -34.69 -8.82
C SER A 589 17.68 -34.84 -10.27
N ALA A 590 18.82 -35.50 -10.43
CA ALA A 590 19.35 -35.81 -11.75
C ALA A 590 18.42 -36.72 -12.59
N GLU A 591 17.58 -37.55 -11.95
CA GLU A 591 16.60 -38.35 -12.70
C GLU A 591 15.50 -37.47 -13.31
N HIS A 592 14.94 -36.53 -12.55
CA HIS A 592 13.94 -35.58 -13.05
C HIS A 592 14.50 -34.70 -14.17
N LEU A 593 15.73 -34.19 -14.00
CA LEU A 593 16.44 -33.41 -15.02
C LEU A 593 16.60 -34.18 -16.35
N GLU A 594 17.10 -35.42 -16.32
CA GLU A 594 17.28 -36.22 -17.53
C GLU A 594 15.93 -36.70 -18.11
N ARG A 595 14.93 -36.98 -17.27
CA ARG A 595 13.58 -37.37 -17.72
C ARG A 595 12.90 -36.22 -18.47
N LEU A 596 12.96 -35.00 -17.95
CA LEU A 596 12.47 -33.81 -18.66
C LEU A 596 13.29 -33.54 -19.92
N ARG A 597 14.63 -33.68 -19.90
CA ARG A 597 15.47 -33.52 -21.10
C ARG A 597 15.14 -34.54 -22.20
N ALA A 598 14.71 -35.74 -21.84
CA ALA A 598 14.28 -36.74 -22.82
C ALA A 598 13.03 -36.30 -23.62
N THR A 599 12.18 -35.43 -23.06
CA THR A 599 10.93 -34.96 -23.70
C THR A 599 11.17 -34.23 -25.02
N GLU A 600 12.29 -33.52 -25.19
CA GLU A 600 12.67 -32.83 -26.44
C GLU A 600 12.64 -33.75 -27.67
N LYS A 601 12.90 -35.05 -27.46
CA LYS A 601 13.05 -36.07 -28.51
C LYS A 601 11.85 -37.02 -28.58
N MET A 602 10.87 -36.86 -27.69
CA MET A 602 9.64 -37.65 -27.68
C MET A 602 8.65 -37.18 -28.75
N LYS A 603 7.86 -38.10 -29.28
CA LYS A 603 6.74 -37.79 -30.18
C LYS A 603 5.52 -37.34 -29.38
N THR A 604 4.59 -36.63 -30.03
CA THR A 604 3.34 -36.13 -29.44
C THR A 604 2.56 -37.17 -28.60
N ARG A 605 2.52 -38.44 -29.02
CA ARG A 605 1.84 -39.51 -28.25
C ARG A 605 2.62 -39.99 -27.01
N GLU A 606 3.94 -39.89 -27.04
CA GLU A 606 4.83 -40.18 -25.92
C GLU A 606 4.76 -39.01 -24.92
N LEU A 607 4.89 -37.77 -25.39
CA LEU A 607 4.69 -36.54 -24.61
C LEU A 607 3.35 -36.50 -23.86
N ARG A 608 2.24 -36.91 -24.49
CA ARG A 608 0.93 -36.98 -23.84
C ARG A 608 0.88 -38.02 -22.71
N ARG A 609 1.63 -39.12 -22.85
CA ARG A 609 1.73 -40.14 -21.79
C ARG A 609 2.61 -39.63 -20.65
N GLU A 610 3.72 -38.97 -20.97
CA GLU A 610 4.65 -38.45 -19.99
C GLU A 610 4.01 -37.36 -19.12
N GLY A 611 3.28 -36.41 -19.72
CA GLY A 611 2.50 -35.42 -18.95
C GLY A 611 1.43 -36.06 -18.05
N ALA A 612 0.82 -37.16 -18.49
CA ALA A 612 -0.16 -37.91 -17.70
C ALA A 612 0.45 -38.78 -16.58
N ASN A 613 1.77 -38.76 -16.38
CA ASN A 613 2.42 -39.30 -15.18
C ASN A 613 2.41 -38.32 -14.00
N TYR A 614 2.02 -37.06 -14.23
CA TYR A 614 2.10 -35.93 -13.30
C TYR A 614 0.72 -35.27 -13.11
N ASP A 615 0.50 -34.58 -11.99
CA ASP A 615 -0.75 -33.83 -11.78
C ASP A 615 -0.70 -32.49 -12.52
N SER A 616 -1.72 -32.22 -13.32
CA SER A 616 -1.96 -30.93 -13.98
C SER A 616 -0.77 -30.43 -14.81
N ILE A 617 -0.18 -31.32 -15.61
CA ILE A 617 0.96 -31.06 -16.48
C ILE A 617 0.65 -31.40 -17.95
N TYR A 618 1.08 -30.53 -18.86
CA TYR A 618 1.10 -30.78 -20.31
C TYR A 618 2.52 -30.60 -20.85
N ILE A 619 2.94 -31.42 -21.82
CA ILE A 619 4.33 -31.41 -22.32
C ILE A 619 4.37 -31.31 -23.85
N CYS A 620 5.26 -30.46 -24.36
CA CYS A 620 5.61 -30.33 -25.77
C CYS A 620 7.15 -30.48 -25.94
N SER A 621 7.65 -30.60 -27.17
CA SER A 621 9.09 -30.73 -27.43
C SER A 621 9.94 -29.56 -26.94
N SER A 622 9.36 -28.37 -26.76
CA SER A 622 10.05 -27.17 -26.29
C SER A 622 10.01 -27.00 -24.76
N THR A 623 9.24 -27.83 -24.03
CA THR A 623 9.00 -27.65 -22.58
C THR A 623 10.30 -27.56 -21.78
N PHE A 624 11.25 -28.47 -22.03
CA PHE A 624 12.54 -28.49 -21.33
C PHE A 624 13.32 -27.19 -21.55
N ALA A 625 13.52 -26.78 -22.80
CA ALA A 625 14.24 -25.56 -23.15
C ALA A 625 13.57 -24.29 -22.58
N CYS A 626 12.24 -24.22 -22.56
CA CYS A 626 11.51 -23.12 -21.94
C CYS A 626 11.67 -23.10 -20.42
N ALA A 627 11.58 -24.25 -19.74
CA ALA A 627 11.76 -24.35 -18.29
C ALA A 627 13.20 -24.02 -17.86
N GLN A 628 14.21 -24.46 -18.62
CA GLN A 628 15.60 -24.02 -18.42
C GLN A 628 15.73 -22.50 -18.59
N LEU A 629 15.08 -21.92 -19.61
CA LEU A 629 15.12 -20.48 -19.87
C LEU A 629 14.42 -19.67 -18.77
N ALA A 630 13.30 -20.15 -18.21
CA ALA A 630 12.63 -19.53 -17.07
C ALA A 630 13.53 -19.46 -15.83
N ALA A 631 14.07 -20.61 -15.39
CA ALA A 631 14.94 -20.66 -14.22
C ALA A 631 16.23 -19.83 -14.38
N GLY A 632 16.87 -19.89 -15.55
CA GLY A 632 18.09 -19.12 -15.83
C GLY A 632 17.84 -17.62 -16.00
N THR A 633 16.63 -17.23 -16.41
CA THR A 633 16.18 -15.83 -16.43
C THR A 633 16.06 -15.26 -15.01
N ALA A 634 15.52 -16.02 -14.07
CA ALA A 634 15.50 -15.64 -12.65
C ALA A 634 16.92 -15.57 -12.06
N CYS A 635 17.78 -16.54 -12.36
CA CYS A 635 19.19 -16.54 -11.92
C CYS A 635 19.96 -15.31 -12.44
N ARG A 636 19.72 -14.88 -13.70
CA ARG A 636 20.36 -13.67 -14.26
C ARG A 636 19.90 -12.37 -13.61
N LEU A 637 18.67 -12.32 -13.10
CA LEU A 637 18.19 -11.17 -12.35
C LEU A 637 18.80 -11.11 -10.96
N VAL A 638 18.95 -12.26 -10.29
CA VAL A 638 19.72 -12.40 -9.03
C VAL A 638 21.17 -11.91 -9.22
N GLU A 639 21.83 -12.32 -10.31
CA GLU A 639 23.17 -11.84 -10.68
C GLU A 639 23.21 -10.32 -10.85
N ALA A 640 22.18 -9.69 -11.42
CA ALA A 640 22.13 -8.24 -11.64
C ALA A 640 21.98 -7.47 -10.33
N VAL A 641 21.11 -7.96 -9.43
CA VAL A 641 20.83 -7.33 -8.13
C VAL A 641 22.03 -7.46 -7.19
N LEU A 642 22.56 -8.68 -7.00
CA LEU A 642 23.69 -8.90 -6.09
C LEU A 642 25.02 -8.29 -6.59
N ALA A 643 25.12 -7.97 -7.88
CA ALA A 643 26.26 -7.23 -8.44
C ALA A 643 26.07 -5.69 -8.47
N GLY A 644 24.91 -5.17 -8.07
CA GLY A 644 24.59 -3.74 -8.13
C GLY A 644 24.41 -3.17 -9.55
N GLU A 645 24.17 -4.02 -10.55
CA GLU A 645 23.79 -3.59 -11.91
C GLU A 645 22.40 -2.94 -11.90
N VAL A 646 21.50 -3.49 -11.09
CA VAL A 646 20.16 -2.96 -10.79
C VAL A 646 19.87 -3.08 -9.29
N LEU A 647 18.94 -2.28 -8.75
CA LEU A 647 18.48 -2.39 -7.36
C LEU A 647 17.51 -3.56 -7.18
N ASN A 648 16.54 -3.66 -8.09
CA ASN A 648 15.42 -4.59 -8.03
C ASN A 648 15.03 -5.03 -9.45
N GLY A 649 14.00 -5.87 -9.62
CA GLY A 649 13.48 -6.15 -10.95
C GLY A 649 12.36 -7.17 -11.07
N ILE A 650 11.98 -7.45 -12.32
CA ILE A 650 10.98 -8.47 -12.67
C ILE A 650 11.50 -9.46 -13.73
N ALA A 651 11.14 -10.73 -13.56
CA ALA A 651 11.36 -11.81 -14.51
C ALA A 651 10.01 -12.28 -15.07
N VAL A 652 9.72 -11.89 -16.32
CA VAL A 652 8.47 -12.25 -17.02
C VAL A 652 8.65 -13.60 -17.71
N VAL A 653 8.55 -14.67 -16.92
CA VAL A 653 8.92 -16.04 -17.30
C VAL A 653 7.72 -16.97 -17.50
N ARG A 654 7.92 -18.06 -18.25
CA ARG A 654 7.07 -19.27 -18.21
C ARG A 654 7.82 -20.48 -18.81
N PRO A 655 7.48 -21.74 -18.47
CA PRO A 655 6.47 -22.17 -17.49
C PRO A 655 6.78 -21.69 -16.06
N PRO A 656 5.78 -21.69 -15.16
CA PRO A 656 5.97 -21.41 -13.73
C PRO A 656 6.85 -22.47 -13.04
N GLY A 657 7.16 -22.26 -11.76
CA GLY A 657 8.05 -23.08 -10.96
C GLY A 657 7.58 -23.51 -9.56
N HIS A 658 6.73 -22.75 -8.86
CA HIS A 658 6.55 -22.93 -7.40
C HIS A 658 5.94 -24.28 -6.96
N HIS A 659 5.19 -24.96 -7.83
CA HIS A 659 4.68 -26.33 -7.60
C HIS A 659 5.69 -27.45 -7.90
N ALA A 660 6.83 -27.16 -8.56
CA ALA A 660 7.78 -28.19 -9.00
C ALA A 660 8.60 -28.76 -7.82
N GLU A 661 8.49 -30.07 -7.63
CA GLU A 661 9.13 -30.84 -6.57
C GLU A 661 10.58 -31.22 -6.93
N PRO A 662 11.40 -31.69 -5.96
CA PRO A 662 12.75 -32.19 -6.25
C PRO A 662 12.80 -33.33 -7.29
N ASP A 663 11.77 -34.17 -7.42
CA ASP A 663 11.74 -35.30 -8.36
C ASP A 663 10.51 -35.35 -9.28
N ALA A 664 9.63 -34.34 -9.25
CA ALA A 664 8.42 -34.31 -10.05
C ALA A 664 8.02 -32.91 -10.57
N ALA A 665 7.36 -32.91 -11.74
CA ALA A 665 6.61 -31.77 -12.24
C ALA A 665 5.17 -31.81 -11.68
N CYS A 666 4.57 -30.65 -11.43
CA CYS A 666 3.21 -30.53 -10.88
C CYS A 666 2.65 -29.15 -11.22
N GLY A 667 1.32 -29.00 -11.41
CA GLY A 667 0.66 -27.69 -11.47
C GLY A 667 1.29 -26.73 -12.49
N PHE A 668 1.43 -27.17 -13.74
CA PHE A 668 2.13 -26.46 -14.84
C PHE A 668 3.64 -26.20 -14.62
N CYS A 669 4.21 -26.54 -13.47
CA CYS A 669 5.60 -26.26 -13.09
C CYS A 669 6.54 -27.44 -13.39
N PHE A 670 7.76 -27.14 -13.85
CA PHE A 670 8.76 -28.15 -14.26
C PHE A 670 10.07 -28.10 -13.48
N PHE A 671 10.61 -26.89 -13.30
CA PHE A 671 11.71 -26.58 -12.41
C PHE A 671 11.30 -25.37 -11.57
N ASN A 672 11.67 -25.36 -10.29
CA ASN A 672 11.29 -24.30 -9.38
C ASN A 672 12.20 -23.08 -9.58
N SER A 673 11.81 -22.20 -10.50
CA SER A 673 12.58 -21.01 -10.90
C SER A 673 12.96 -20.12 -9.71
N VAL A 674 12.07 -19.99 -8.72
CA VAL A 674 12.30 -19.19 -7.50
C VAL A 674 13.33 -19.88 -6.60
N ALA A 675 13.17 -21.17 -6.33
CA ALA A 675 14.08 -21.93 -5.49
C ALA A 675 15.49 -22.07 -6.09
N VAL A 676 15.58 -22.31 -7.40
CA VAL A 676 16.86 -22.35 -8.14
C VAL A 676 17.54 -20.97 -8.10
N ALA A 677 16.79 -19.87 -8.25
CA ALA A 677 17.33 -18.52 -8.10
C ALA A 677 17.82 -18.23 -6.66
N ALA A 678 17.12 -18.71 -5.64
CA ALA A 678 17.55 -18.60 -4.24
C ALA A 678 18.85 -19.38 -3.96
N ARG A 679 18.94 -20.62 -4.44
CA ARG A 679 20.18 -21.42 -4.33
C ARG A 679 21.34 -20.82 -5.12
N HIS A 680 21.07 -20.23 -6.29
CA HIS A 680 22.07 -19.47 -7.05
C HIS A 680 22.56 -18.24 -6.29
N ALA A 681 21.66 -17.47 -5.66
CA ALA A 681 22.01 -16.33 -4.83
C ALA A 681 22.98 -16.70 -3.70
N GLN A 682 22.70 -17.79 -2.97
CA GLN A 682 23.56 -18.33 -1.92
C GLN A 682 24.90 -18.86 -2.45
N ALA A 683 24.92 -19.42 -3.67
CA ALA A 683 26.15 -19.90 -4.30
C ALA A 683 27.09 -18.77 -4.76
N ILE A 684 26.54 -17.63 -5.20
CA ILE A 684 27.34 -16.49 -5.70
C ILE A 684 27.68 -15.45 -4.63
N SER A 685 26.94 -15.37 -3.52
CA SER A 685 27.26 -14.46 -2.40
C SER A 685 28.52 -14.89 -1.63
N GLY A 686 28.80 -16.20 -1.55
CA GLY A 686 29.92 -16.75 -0.79
C GLY A 686 29.71 -16.81 0.73
N HIS A 687 28.50 -16.50 1.21
CA HIS A 687 28.08 -16.63 2.62
C HIS A 687 26.64 -17.13 2.73
N ALA A 688 26.21 -17.48 3.95
CA ALA A 688 24.83 -17.86 4.23
C ALA A 688 23.88 -16.65 4.13
N LEU A 689 23.52 -16.29 2.90
CA LEU A 689 22.61 -15.20 2.57
C LEU A 689 21.20 -15.55 3.06
N ARG A 690 20.59 -14.69 3.90
CA ARG A 690 19.19 -14.82 4.33
C ARG A 690 18.27 -14.39 3.20
N ILE A 691 17.44 -15.31 2.71
CA ILE A 691 16.50 -15.05 1.61
C ILE A 691 15.07 -15.16 2.13
N LEU A 692 14.26 -14.14 1.88
CA LEU A 692 12.81 -14.21 2.05
C LEU A 692 12.19 -14.58 0.71
N ILE A 693 11.37 -15.63 0.68
CA ILE A 693 10.49 -15.97 -0.44
C ILE A 693 9.05 -15.68 0.01
N VAL A 694 8.40 -14.69 -0.62
CA VAL A 694 6.96 -14.43 -0.44
C VAL A 694 6.22 -15.02 -1.63
N ASP A 695 5.25 -15.89 -1.36
CA ASP A 695 4.35 -16.45 -2.35
C ASP A 695 2.94 -15.91 -2.17
N TRP A 696 2.52 -15.08 -3.13
CA TRP A 696 1.18 -14.49 -3.18
C TRP A 696 0.30 -15.09 -4.28
N ASP A 697 0.79 -16.14 -4.97
CA ASP A 697 -0.04 -16.97 -5.84
C ASP A 697 -1.19 -17.56 -5.03
N ILE A 698 -2.35 -17.76 -5.66
CA ILE A 698 -3.52 -18.28 -4.95
C ILE A 698 -3.39 -19.77 -4.61
N HIS A 699 -2.41 -20.47 -5.18
CA HIS A 699 -2.11 -21.87 -4.89
C HIS A 699 -0.89 -21.99 -3.97
N HIS A 700 -0.86 -23.04 -3.13
CA HIS A 700 0.29 -23.30 -2.27
C HIS A 700 1.47 -23.81 -3.10
N GLY A 701 2.59 -23.08 -3.10
CA GLY A 701 3.87 -23.50 -3.68
C GLY A 701 4.52 -24.67 -2.93
N ASN A 702 3.91 -25.86 -3.01
CA ASN A 702 4.34 -27.09 -2.32
C ASN A 702 5.81 -27.44 -2.60
N GLY A 703 6.26 -27.30 -3.85
CA GLY A 703 7.64 -27.58 -4.23
C GLY A 703 8.61 -26.61 -3.57
N THR A 704 8.27 -25.33 -3.53
CA THR A 704 9.06 -24.30 -2.81
C THR A 704 9.16 -24.63 -1.32
N GLN A 705 8.04 -25.02 -0.70
CA GLN A 705 8.03 -25.46 0.70
C GLN A 705 8.99 -26.64 0.92
N HIS A 706 8.86 -27.74 0.15
CA HIS A 706 9.67 -28.93 0.37
C HIS A 706 11.18 -28.74 0.10
N ILE A 707 11.56 -27.84 -0.82
CA ILE A 707 12.97 -27.53 -1.11
C ILE A 707 13.67 -26.77 0.05
N PHE A 708 12.91 -26.06 0.89
CA PHE A 708 13.44 -25.26 2.00
C PHE A 708 12.93 -25.68 3.39
N GLU A 709 12.12 -26.75 3.51
CA GLU A 709 11.41 -27.09 4.76
C GLU A 709 12.36 -27.34 5.96
N GLU A 710 13.60 -27.74 5.71
CA GLU A 710 14.63 -27.98 6.74
C GLU A 710 15.68 -26.85 6.86
N ASP A 711 15.54 -25.75 6.13
CA ASP A 711 16.60 -24.75 5.92
C ASP A 711 16.28 -23.36 6.53
N PRO A 712 16.91 -22.98 7.67
CA PRO A 712 16.67 -21.68 8.31
C PRO A 712 17.30 -20.48 7.56
N SER A 713 18.07 -20.70 6.50
CA SER A 713 18.60 -19.60 5.68
C SER A 713 17.59 -19.04 4.67
N VAL A 714 16.48 -19.75 4.46
CA VAL A 714 15.39 -19.34 3.55
C VAL A 714 14.07 -19.33 4.30
N LEU A 715 13.50 -18.15 4.49
CA LEU A 715 12.16 -17.96 5.04
C LEU A 715 11.14 -18.00 3.90
N TYR A 716 10.22 -18.97 3.92
CA TYR A 716 9.12 -19.09 2.96
C TYR A 716 7.79 -18.68 3.62
N ILE A 717 7.08 -17.72 3.02
CA ILE A 717 5.76 -17.26 3.47
C ILE A 717 4.78 -17.35 2.29
N SER A 718 3.68 -18.12 2.43
CA SER A 718 2.70 -18.34 1.37
C SER A 718 1.28 -17.92 1.79
N LEU A 719 0.55 -17.22 0.92
CA LEU A 719 -0.81 -16.70 1.18
C LEU A 719 -1.81 -17.21 0.12
N HIS A 720 -2.21 -18.47 0.26
CA HIS A 720 -2.93 -19.23 -0.75
C HIS A 720 -4.33 -19.65 -0.29
N ARG A 721 -5.20 -19.97 -1.25
CA ARG A 721 -6.49 -20.59 -1.00
C ARG A 721 -6.30 -22.06 -0.64
N TYR A 722 -6.88 -22.45 0.49
CA TYR A 722 -6.72 -23.78 1.08
C TYR A 722 -8.06 -24.53 1.11
N ASP A 723 -9.18 -23.84 1.40
CA ASP A 723 -10.53 -24.40 1.54
C ASP A 723 -10.52 -25.73 2.34
N HIS A 724 -9.90 -25.72 3.53
CA HIS A 724 -9.69 -26.88 4.39
C HIS A 724 -8.99 -28.08 3.71
N GLY A 725 -8.03 -27.82 2.82
CA GLY A 725 -7.25 -28.83 2.09
C GLY A 725 -7.94 -29.37 0.83
N THR A 726 -8.99 -28.69 0.35
CA THR A 726 -9.75 -29.09 -0.85
C THR A 726 -9.45 -28.26 -2.10
N PHE A 727 -8.71 -27.14 -1.97
CA PHE A 727 -8.17 -26.39 -3.10
C PHE A 727 -6.80 -26.95 -3.54
N PHE A 728 -6.42 -26.78 -4.80
CA PHE A 728 -5.16 -27.31 -5.36
C PHE A 728 -3.93 -26.69 -4.65
N PRO A 729 -2.88 -27.47 -4.30
CA PRO A 729 -2.58 -28.86 -4.67
C PRO A 729 -3.30 -29.97 -3.86
N MET A 730 -4.23 -29.60 -2.97
CA MET A 730 -5.00 -30.47 -2.07
C MET A 730 -4.18 -31.14 -0.95
N GLY A 731 -4.87 -31.57 0.11
CA GLY A 731 -4.26 -32.15 1.30
C GLY A 731 -3.78 -31.09 2.31
N ASN A 732 -2.92 -31.51 3.24
CA ASN A 732 -2.62 -30.75 4.46
C ASN A 732 -1.27 -30.00 4.44
N GLU A 733 -0.51 -30.05 3.35
CA GLU A 733 0.85 -29.49 3.30
C GLU A 733 0.85 -27.94 3.28
N GLY A 734 -0.22 -27.31 2.78
CA GLY A 734 -0.47 -25.87 2.90
C GLY A 734 -1.13 -25.43 4.22
N ALA A 735 -1.35 -26.33 5.19
CA ALA A 735 -2.00 -25.95 6.43
C ALA A 735 -1.14 -24.96 7.25
N SER A 736 -1.80 -24.04 7.95
CA SER A 736 -1.22 -23.10 8.93
C SER A 736 -0.41 -23.76 10.06
N THR A 737 -0.58 -25.07 10.26
CA THR A 737 0.18 -25.89 11.21
C THR A 737 1.48 -26.47 10.65
N ARG A 738 1.77 -26.27 9.36
CA ARG A 738 3.04 -26.64 8.71
C ARG A 738 4.02 -25.48 8.84
N VAL A 739 4.99 -25.68 9.73
CA VAL A 739 5.93 -24.64 10.19
C VAL A 739 7.36 -24.81 9.70
N GLY A 740 7.63 -25.86 8.93
CA GLY A 740 9.00 -26.34 8.66
C GLY A 740 9.35 -27.57 9.49
N LYS A 741 10.55 -28.11 9.28
CA LYS A 741 11.12 -29.33 9.87
C LYS A 741 12.55 -29.08 10.32
N ALA A 742 13.07 -29.93 11.22
CA ALA A 742 14.45 -29.87 11.69
C ALA A 742 14.91 -28.43 12.04
N MET A 743 15.99 -27.93 11.43
CA MET A 743 16.51 -26.57 11.65
C MET A 743 15.63 -25.48 11.01
N GLY A 744 14.88 -25.78 9.96
CA GLY A 744 13.91 -24.89 9.31
C GLY A 744 12.59 -24.74 10.08
N THR A 745 12.43 -25.35 11.26
CA THR A 745 11.24 -25.22 12.09
C THR A 745 11.03 -23.77 12.53
N GLY A 746 9.98 -23.13 12.01
CA GLY A 746 9.64 -21.71 12.17
C GLY A 746 9.70 -20.92 10.86
N PHE A 747 10.47 -21.39 9.87
CA PHE A 747 10.83 -20.68 8.62
C PHE A 747 9.94 -21.03 7.41
N THR A 748 8.90 -21.83 7.60
CA THR A 748 7.79 -21.99 6.63
C THR A 748 6.52 -21.45 7.26
N VAL A 749 5.83 -20.49 6.62
CA VAL A 749 4.64 -19.80 7.17
C VAL A 749 3.51 -19.85 6.15
N ASN A 750 2.44 -20.59 6.46
CA ASN A 750 1.28 -20.75 5.57
C ASN A 750 0.05 -19.98 6.07
N VAL A 751 -0.38 -18.96 5.33
CA VAL A 751 -1.62 -18.22 5.57
C VAL A 751 -2.75 -18.85 4.75
N ALA A 752 -3.29 -19.95 5.28
CA ALA A 752 -4.24 -20.82 4.59
C ALA A 752 -5.65 -20.21 4.50
N TRP A 753 -6.02 -19.60 3.38
CA TRP A 753 -7.34 -18.98 3.21
C TRP A 753 -8.46 -20.03 3.07
N ASN A 754 -9.41 -20.00 4.01
CA ASN A 754 -10.58 -20.88 4.02
C ASN A 754 -11.81 -20.14 3.46
N GLY A 755 -11.96 -20.17 2.13
CA GLY A 755 -13.05 -19.54 1.38
C GLY A 755 -12.55 -18.61 0.26
N PRO A 756 -13.32 -18.46 -0.84
CA PRO A 756 -12.99 -17.56 -1.94
C PRO A 756 -13.32 -16.09 -1.63
N ARG A 757 -12.90 -15.20 -2.54
CA ARG A 757 -13.13 -13.74 -2.54
C ARG A 757 -12.26 -12.91 -1.58
N MET A 758 -11.14 -13.44 -1.08
CA MET A 758 -10.14 -12.61 -0.39
C MET A 758 -9.65 -11.48 -1.31
N GLY A 759 -9.45 -10.27 -0.78
CA GLY A 759 -9.04 -9.10 -1.55
C GLY A 759 -8.04 -8.22 -0.79
N ASP A 760 -7.89 -6.98 -1.25
CA ASP A 760 -6.86 -6.04 -0.80
C ASP A 760 -6.78 -5.91 0.74
N ALA A 761 -7.92 -5.80 1.42
CA ALA A 761 -7.99 -5.68 2.87
C ALA A 761 -7.53 -6.96 3.61
N ASP A 762 -7.79 -8.14 3.05
CA ASP A 762 -7.40 -9.43 3.63
C ASP A 762 -5.88 -9.64 3.50
N TYR A 763 -5.33 -9.34 2.32
CA TYR A 763 -3.89 -9.39 2.07
C TYR A 763 -3.13 -8.33 2.86
N LEU A 764 -3.62 -7.09 2.93
CA LEU A 764 -3.02 -6.04 3.77
C LEU A 764 -3.08 -6.39 5.26
N ALA A 765 -4.19 -6.98 5.75
CA ALA A 765 -4.27 -7.45 7.13
C ALA A 765 -3.24 -8.56 7.43
N ALA A 766 -2.96 -9.46 6.48
CA ALA A 766 -1.87 -10.43 6.61
C ALA A 766 -0.49 -9.79 6.50
N TRP A 767 -0.28 -8.80 5.62
CA TRP A 767 0.99 -8.05 5.51
C TRP A 767 1.34 -7.39 6.84
N HIS A 768 0.41 -6.61 7.40
CA HIS A 768 0.60 -5.86 8.65
C HIS A 768 0.73 -6.75 9.89
N ARG A 769 0.07 -7.92 9.93
CA ARG A 769 -0.01 -8.77 11.13
C ARG A 769 0.85 -10.05 11.10
N LEU A 770 1.36 -10.45 9.93
CA LEU A 770 2.17 -11.67 9.75
C LEU A 770 3.39 -11.42 8.86
N VAL A 771 3.21 -11.06 7.58
CA VAL A 771 4.31 -11.07 6.60
C VAL A 771 5.40 -10.07 6.98
N LEU A 772 5.06 -8.81 7.23
CA LEU A 772 6.03 -7.77 7.56
C LEU A 772 6.64 -7.96 8.96
N PRO A 773 5.88 -8.23 10.05
CA PRO A 773 6.48 -8.50 11.37
C PRO A 773 7.53 -9.61 11.35
N ILE A 774 7.24 -10.73 10.68
CA ILE A 774 8.17 -11.85 10.53
C ILE A 774 9.38 -11.44 9.65
N ALA A 775 9.13 -10.74 8.53
CA ALA A 775 10.20 -10.33 7.62
C ALA A 775 11.18 -9.32 8.22
N TYR A 776 10.72 -8.37 9.05
CA TYR A 776 11.60 -7.45 9.78
C TYR A 776 12.40 -8.16 10.89
N GLU A 777 11.81 -9.16 11.57
CA GLU A 777 12.53 -9.97 12.57
C GLU A 777 13.56 -10.93 11.93
N PHE A 778 13.31 -11.41 10.71
CA PHE A 778 14.25 -12.22 9.92
C PHE A 778 15.34 -11.39 9.22
N ASN A 779 15.03 -10.14 8.85
CA ASN A 779 15.91 -9.18 8.17
C ASN A 779 16.65 -9.78 6.96
N PRO A 780 15.94 -10.11 5.87
CA PRO A 780 16.52 -10.74 4.68
C PRO A 780 17.51 -9.82 3.97
N GLU A 781 18.44 -10.41 3.23
CA GLU A 781 19.44 -9.73 2.39
C GLU A 781 19.05 -9.74 0.90
N LEU A 782 18.06 -10.57 0.55
CA LEU A 782 17.39 -10.63 -0.75
C LEU A 782 15.93 -11.06 -0.54
N VAL A 783 14.98 -10.41 -1.23
CA VAL A 783 13.58 -10.83 -1.29
C VAL A 783 13.26 -11.35 -2.70
N LEU A 784 12.80 -12.59 -2.78
CA LEU A 784 12.17 -13.15 -3.97
C LEU A 784 10.65 -13.19 -3.77
N VAL A 785 9.90 -12.92 -4.84
CA VAL A 785 8.44 -13.03 -4.84
C VAL A 785 8.02 -14.02 -5.92
N SER A 786 7.38 -15.12 -5.51
CA SER A 786 6.59 -15.98 -6.38
C SER A 786 5.36 -15.17 -6.81
N ALA A 787 5.46 -14.48 -7.94
CA ALA A 787 4.54 -13.45 -8.35
C ALA A 787 3.40 -14.03 -9.19
N GLY A 788 2.55 -14.83 -8.54
CA GLY A 788 1.28 -15.28 -9.09
C GLY A 788 0.25 -14.16 -9.15
N PHE A 789 -0.55 -14.10 -10.21
CA PHE A 789 -1.59 -13.07 -10.36
C PHE A 789 -3.00 -13.67 -10.53
N ASP A 790 -3.24 -14.85 -9.98
CA ASP A 790 -4.54 -15.56 -9.94
C ASP A 790 -5.34 -15.32 -8.65
N ALA A 791 -4.72 -14.79 -7.60
CA ALA A 791 -5.46 -14.14 -6.52
C ALA A 791 -6.15 -12.84 -7.00
N ALA A 792 -5.83 -12.37 -8.21
CA ALA A 792 -6.36 -11.14 -8.78
C ALA A 792 -7.85 -11.21 -9.15
N ARG A 793 -8.53 -10.08 -9.02
CA ARG A 793 -9.93 -9.90 -9.41
C ARG A 793 -10.15 -10.29 -10.87
N GLY A 794 -11.02 -11.29 -11.07
CA GLY A 794 -11.43 -11.76 -12.38
C GLY A 794 -10.58 -12.89 -12.96
N ASP A 795 -9.63 -13.45 -12.21
CA ASP A 795 -8.97 -14.69 -12.60
C ASP A 795 -9.95 -15.89 -12.61
N PRO A 796 -9.88 -16.81 -13.60
CA PRO A 796 -10.79 -17.95 -13.68
C PRO A 796 -10.52 -19.08 -12.67
N LEU A 797 -9.34 -19.16 -12.03
CA LEU A 797 -8.99 -20.27 -11.13
C LEU A 797 -9.07 -19.87 -9.64
N GLY A 798 -8.41 -18.77 -9.25
CA GLY A 798 -8.29 -18.41 -7.83
C GLY A 798 -9.62 -18.03 -7.15
N GLY A 799 -10.48 -17.28 -7.86
CA GLY A 799 -11.76 -16.81 -7.32
C GLY A 799 -11.65 -15.73 -6.25
N CYS A 800 -10.50 -15.03 -6.18
CA CYS A 800 -10.25 -13.92 -5.27
C CYS A 800 -10.44 -12.55 -5.94
N GLN A 801 -10.19 -11.47 -5.20
CA GLN A 801 -10.56 -10.10 -5.55
C GLN A 801 -9.43 -9.08 -5.36
N VAL A 802 -8.18 -9.53 -5.25
CA VAL A 802 -7.01 -8.63 -5.13
C VAL A 802 -6.92 -7.74 -6.39
N SER A 803 -6.71 -6.45 -6.21
CA SER A 803 -6.63 -5.47 -7.27
C SER A 803 -5.18 -5.25 -7.75
N PRO A 804 -4.95 -4.80 -9.00
CA PRO A 804 -3.63 -4.33 -9.44
C PRO A 804 -3.03 -3.30 -8.48
N GLU A 805 -3.88 -2.40 -7.97
CA GLU A 805 -3.54 -1.43 -6.94
C GLU A 805 -3.07 -2.15 -5.66
N GLY A 806 -3.79 -3.16 -5.19
CA GLY A 806 -3.39 -4.05 -4.09
C GLY A 806 -1.97 -4.58 -4.24
N TYR A 807 -1.65 -5.24 -5.35
CA TYR A 807 -0.29 -5.77 -5.60
C TYR A 807 0.80 -4.67 -5.62
N ALA A 808 0.49 -3.44 -6.07
CA ALA A 808 1.43 -2.32 -6.00
C ALA A 808 1.78 -1.94 -4.56
N HIS A 809 0.80 -1.98 -3.64
CA HIS A 809 1.00 -1.77 -2.20
C HIS A 809 1.74 -2.95 -1.55
N LEU A 810 1.40 -4.19 -1.88
CA LEU A 810 2.14 -5.38 -1.39
C LEU A 810 3.62 -5.33 -1.80
N THR A 811 3.90 -4.92 -3.04
CA THR A 811 5.26 -4.71 -3.57
C THR A 811 5.99 -3.60 -2.80
N HIS A 812 5.37 -2.42 -2.66
CA HIS A 812 5.96 -1.28 -1.95
C HIS A 812 6.29 -1.61 -0.49
N LEU A 813 5.38 -2.26 0.23
CA LEU A 813 5.61 -2.59 1.64
C LEU A 813 6.79 -3.55 1.84
N LEU A 814 7.09 -4.41 0.86
CA LEU A 814 8.30 -5.24 0.90
C LEU A 814 9.58 -4.43 0.62
N MET A 815 9.53 -3.36 -0.19
CA MET A 815 10.72 -2.59 -0.65
C MET A 815 11.54 -1.88 0.44
N GLY A 816 11.09 -1.87 1.69
CA GLY A 816 11.91 -1.45 2.83
C GLY A 816 12.95 -2.51 3.23
N LEU A 817 12.67 -3.79 2.98
CA LEU A 817 13.50 -4.93 3.33
C LEU A 817 14.71 -5.07 2.38
N ALA A 818 15.74 -5.78 2.83
CA ALA A 818 16.85 -6.24 1.99
C ALA A 818 17.58 -5.14 1.19
N ASN A 819 17.69 -3.91 1.70
CA ASN A 819 18.22 -2.77 0.95
C ASN A 819 17.48 -2.52 -0.40
N GLY A 820 16.20 -2.85 -0.47
CA GLY A 820 15.41 -2.79 -1.70
C GLY A 820 15.72 -3.89 -2.73
N HIS A 821 16.57 -4.87 -2.42
CA HIS A 821 16.88 -6.02 -3.28
C HIS A 821 15.67 -6.95 -3.43
N ILE A 822 14.78 -6.64 -4.37
CA ILE A 822 13.54 -7.37 -4.61
C ILE A 822 13.44 -7.86 -6.06
N ILE A 823 13.05 -9.12 -6.21
CA ILE A 823 12.90 -9.79 -7.51
C ILE A 823 11.52 -10.47 -7.57
N LEU A 824 10.66 -10.01 -8.48
CA LEU A 824 9.37 -10.66 -8.77
C LEU A 824 9.54 -11.63 -9.94
N ILE A 825 9.15 -12.89 -9.74
CA ILE A 825 9.26 -13.98 -10.73
C ILE A 825 7.83 -14.45 -11.06
N LEU A 826 7.40 -14.34 -12.31
CA LEU A 826 6.02 -14.67 -12.70
C LEU A 826 5.70 -16.16 -12.50
N GLU A 827 4.69 -16.45 -11.67
CA GLU A 827 4.17 -17.79 -11.42
C GLU A 827 2.80 -17.97 -12.12
N GLY A 828 1.69 -18.07 -11.39
CA GLY A 828 0.34 -18.22 -11.91
C GLY A 828 -0.34 -16.92 -12.39
N GLY A 829 -1.67 -16.91 -12.40
CA GLY A 829 -2.48 -15.85 -13.03
C GLY A 829 -2.76 -16.10 -14.52
N TYR A 830 -4.05 -16.13 -14.88
CA TYR A 830 -4.55 -16.68 -16.14
C TYR A 830 -5.55 -15.76 -16.87
N ASN A 831 -6.10 -14.74 -16.19
CA ASN A 831 -6.76 -13.63 -16.88
C ASN A 831 -5.73 -12.66 -17.48
N LEU A 832 -5.57 -12.69 -18.82
CA LEU A 832 -4.58 -11.88 -19.56
C LEU A 832 -4.62 -10.37 -19.26
N THR A 833 -5.79 -9.81 -18.93
CA THR A 833 -5.90 -8.40 -18.52
C THR A 833 -5.43 -8.22 -17.08
N SER A 834 -5.96 -9.00 -16.14
CA SER A 834 -5.65 -8.84 -14.71
C SER A 834 -4.17 -9.08 -14.40
N ILE A 835 -3.49 -10.02 -15.07
CA ILE A 835 -2.05 -10.25 -14.89
C ILE A 835 -1.19 -9.10 -15.46
N SER A 836 -1.63 -8.49 -16.56
CA SER A 836 -0.87 -7.41 -17.23
C SER A 836 -0.94 -6.12 -16.42
N GLU A 837 -2.15 -5.73 -16.00
CA GLU A 837 -2.36 -4.57 -15.13
C GLU A 837 -1.63 -4.76 -13.77
N SER A 838 -1.71 -5.95 -13.17
CA SER A 838 -1.07 -6.22 -11.86
C SER A 838 0.46 -6.22 -11.95
N MET A 839 1.06 -6.85 -12.96
CA MET A 839 2.51 -6.80 -13.17
C MET A 839 2.98 -5.36 -13.48
N ALA A 840 2.23 -4.60 -14.28
CA ALA A 840 2.54 -3.18 -14.53
C ALA A 840 2.42 -2.32 -13.26
N ALA A 841 1.46 -2.60 -12.39
CA ALA A 841 1.32 -1.93 -11.10
C ALA A 841 2.51 -2.24 -10.16
N CYS A 842 2.96 -3.49 -10.08
CA CYS A 842 4.19 -3.86 -9.35
C CYS A 842 5.43 -3.18 -9.96
N THR A 843 5.52 -3.13 -11.30
CA THR A 843 6.65 -2.50 -12.02
C THR A 843 6.74 -1.00 -11.71
N ARG A 844 5.60 -0.31 -11.58
CA ARG A 844 5.54 1.09 -11.14
C ARG A 844 6.10 1.26 -9.72
N SER A 845 5.73 0.40 -8.77
CA SER A 845 6.29 0.42 -7.41
C SER A 845 7.81 0.24 -7.42
N LEU A 846 8.33 -0.78 -8.11
CA LEU A 846 9.77 -1.06 -8.20
C LEU A 846 10.57 0.10 -8.80
N LEU A 847 10.00 0.76 -9.84
CA LEU A 847 10.52 1.97 -10.48
C LEU A 847 10.42 3.23 -9.60
N GLY A 848 9.73 3.17 -8.46
CA GLY A 848 9.53 4.30 -7.56
C GLY A 848 8.54 5.35 -8.08
N ASP A 849 7.51 4.94 -8.81
CA ASP A 849 6.35 5.81 -9.08
C ASP A 849 5.47 5.97 -7.82
N PRO A 850 4.64 7.03 -7.74
CA PRO A 850 3.61 7.14 -6.70
C PRO A 850 2.63 5.96 -6.76
N LEU A 851 2.24 5.42 -5.60
CA LEU A 851 1.24 4.35 -5.54
C LEU A 851 -0.17 4.87 -5.85
N PRO A 852 -1.01 4.09 -6.54
CA PRO A 852 -2.43 4.42 -6.70
C PRO A 852 -3.18 4.35 -5.37
N LEU A 853 -4.20 5.19 -5.20
CA LEU A 853 -5.16 5.02 -4.11
C LEU A 853 -5.92 3.69 -4.27
N LEU A 854 -5.93 2.88 -3.22
CA LEU A 854 -6.83 1.74 -3.12
C LEU A 854 -8.28 2.24 -3.10
N THR A 855 -9.19 1.57 -3.81
CA THR A 855 -10.63 1.79 -3.61
C THR A 855 -11.00 1.52 -2.15
N ARG A 856 -11.88 2.35 -1.57
CA ARG A 856 -12.26 2.28 -0.14
C ARG A 856 -12.35 0.84 0.37
N LEU A 857 -11.41 0.48 1.24
CA LEU A 857 -11.29 -0.86 1.78
C LEU A 857 -12.56 -1.22 2.55
N ARG A 858 -12.92 -2.51 2.47
CA ARG A 858 -13.88 -3.13 3.38
C ARG A 858 -13.11 -3.72 4.57
N PRO A 859 -13.76 -4.01 5.70
CA PRO A 859 -13.15 -4.82 6.74
C PRO A 859 -12.64 -6.16 6.19
N PRO A 860 -11.50 -6.68 6.68
CA PRO A 860 -11.05 -8.03 6.35
C PRO A 860 -12.13 -9.06 6.68
N LEU A 861 -12.35 -10.02 5.78
CA LEU A 861 -13.35 -11.06 5.92
C LEU A 861 -13.10 -11.88 7.19
N SER A 862 -14.16 -12.29 7.89
CA SER A 862 -14.05 -13.06 9.14
C SER A 862 -13.28 -14.39 8.95
N GLY A 863 -13.35 -15.00 7.77
CA GLY A 863 -12.53 -16.16 7.39
C GLY A 863 -11.04 -15.84 7.23
N ALA A 864 -10.70 -14.67 6.68
CA ALA A 864 -9.33 -14.18 6.61
C ALA A 864 -8.79 -13.85 8.02
N GLN A 865 -9.58 -13.13 8.84
CA GLN A 865 -9.24 -12.84 10.23
C GLN A 865 -9.01 -14.12 11.05
N ALA A 866 -9.82 -15.16 10.84
CA ALA A 866 -9.63 -16.47 11.48
C ALA A 866 -8.31 -17.14 11.03
N SER A 867 -8.04 -17.19 9.72
CA SER A 867 -6.83 -17.79 9.15
C SER A 867 -5.56 -17.06 9.61
N ILE A 868 -5.59 -15.73 9.66
CA ILE A 868 -4.51 -14.89 10.21
C ILE A 868 -4.29 -15.19 11.69
N THR A 869 -5.36 -15.21 12.51
CA THR A 869 -5.22 -15.47 13.95
C THR A 869 -4.74 -16.91 14.25
N GLU A 870 -5.19 -17.92 13.49
CA GLU A 870 -4.67 -19.30 13.61
C GLU A 870 -3.17 -19.36 13.31
N THR A 871 -2.74 -18.74 12.20
CA THR A 871 -1.32 -18.67 11.81
C THR A 871 -0.47 -17.96 12.88
N ILE A 872 -0.97 -16.85 13.45
CA ILE A 872 -0.33 -16.15 14.59
C ILE A 872 -0.19 -17.08 15.81
N GLN A 873 -1.24 -17.82 16.18
CA GLN A 873 -1.21 -18.74 17.33
C GLN A 873 -0.17 -19.86 17.14
N VAL A 874 0.02 -20.35 15.91
CA VAL A 874 1.07 -21.32 15.58
C VAL A 874 2.45 -20.68 15.67
N HIS A 875 2.66 -19.53 15.02
CA HIS A 875 3.98 -18.95 14.75
C HIS A 875 4.58 -18.08 15.85
N ARG A 876 3.77 -17.49 16.75
CA ARG A 876 4.24 -16.58 17.82
C ARG A 876 5.25 -17.19 18.81
N ARG A 877 5.42 -18.52 18.79
CA ARG A 877 6.47 -19.20 19.57
C ARG A 877 7.86 -18.96 18.98
N TYR A 878 7.97 -18.97 17.65
CA TYR A 878 9.22 -18.76 16.91
C TYR A 878 9.51 -17.27 16.73
N TRP A 879 8.51 -16.50 16.29
CA TRP A 879 8.63 -15.08 15.97
C TRP A 879 8.10 -14.22 17.11
N ARG A 880 8.98 -13.45 17.77
CA ARG A 880 8.64 -12.60 18.92
C ARG A 880 7.83 -11.38 18.48
N SER A 881 7.99 -10.91 17.25
CA SER A 881 7.23 -9.82 16.61
C SER A 881 5.71 -10.06 16.63
N LEU A 882 5.28 -11.32 16.53
CA LEU A 882 3.86 -11.71 16.57
C LEU A 882 3.24 -11.66 17.98
N ARG A 883 4.01 -11.38 19.04
CA ARG A 883 3.54 -11.47 20.44
C ARG A 883 2.76 -10.24 20.94
N VAL A 884 2.38 -9.31 20.05
CA VAL A 884 1.45 -8.20 20.35
C VAL A 884 0.00 -8.73 20.47
N MET A 885 -0.29 -9.33 21.62
CA MET A 885 -1.55 -10.03 21.93
C MET A 885 -2.61 -9.11 22.55
N LYS A 886 -3.90 -9.47 22.42
CA LYS A 886 -4.98 -8.83 23.21
C LYS A 886 -4.97 -9.36 24.64
N ARG A 887 -4.95 -8.48 25.63
CA ARG A 887 -4.87 -8.78 27.06
C ARG A 887 -6.21 -9.36 27.53
N LYS A 888 -6.19 -10.57 28.12
CA LYS A 888 -7.40 -11.10 28.79
C LYS A 888 -7.70 -10.26 30.03
N ASN A 889 -8.95 -9.81 30.17
CA ASN A 889 -9.45 -9.11 31.36
C ASN A 889 -9.35 -9.99 32.63
N LYS A 890 -8.20 -9.95 33.31
CA LYS A 890 -7.96 -10.56 34.63
C LYS A 890 -8.30 -9.61 35.80
N GLU A 891 -9.30 -8.74 35.64
CA GLU A 891 -9.88 -7.97 36.75
C GLU A 891 -10.87 -8.81 37.56
N GLY A 892 -10.30 -9.74 38.35
CA GLY A 892 -11.02 -10.58 39.33
C GLY A 892 -10.72 -10.20 40.78
N LEU A 893 -10.30 -8.97 41.05
CA LEU A 893 -9.91 -8.44 42.36
C LEU A 893 -10.20 -6.92 42.38
N SER A 894 -10.74 -6.28 43.43
CA SER A 894 -11.12 -6.76 44.76
C SER A 894 -12.44 -6.14 45.19
N SER A 895 -13.50 -6.95 45.32
CA SER A 895 -14.79 -6.47 45.85
C SER A 895 -14.67 -6.14 47.34
N SER A 896 -14.80 -4.86 47.70
CA SER A 896 -14.80 -4.40 49.08
C SER A 896 -15.99 -4.99 49.85
N LYS A 897 -15.70 -5.65 50.98
CA LYS A 897 -16.63 -6.49 51.76
C LYS A 897 -17.98 -5.82 52.10
N LEU A 898 -19.03 -6.12 51.34
CA LEU A 898 -20.41 -6.03 51.83
C LEU A 898 -20.82 -7.37 52.46
N ILE A 899 -21.16 -7.35 53.75
CA ILE A 899 -21.67 -8.52 54.47
C ILE A 899 -23.20 -8.50 54.45
N THR A 900 -23.81 -9.33 53.60
CA THR A 900 -25.26 -9.57 53.61
C THR A 900 -25.53 -11.07 53.71
N LYS A 901 -26.35 -11.46 54.70
CA LYS A 901 -26.63 -12.88 55.01
C LYS A 901 -27.66 -13.47 54.05
N LYS A 902 -27.47 -14.76 53.73
CA LYS A 902 -28.39 -15.72 53.06
C LYS A 902 -29.82 -15.24 52.77
N ALA A 903 -30.20 -15.34 51.50
CA ALA A 903 -31.60 -15.41 51.09
C ALA A 903 -32.26 -16.75 51.45
N SER A 904 -33.59 -16.74 51.51
CA SER A 904 -34.46 -17.91 51.39
C SER A 904 -35.68 -17.54 50.55
N GLN A 905 -36.03 -18.38 49.58
CA GLN A 905 -37.11 -18.20 48.60
C GLN A 905 -38.53 -18.44 49.22
N PRO A 906 -39.67 -18.41 48.47
CA PRO A 906 -39.89 -18.12 47.04
C PRO A 906 -41.13 -17.24 46.68
N ALA A 907 -41.32 -17.09 45.35
CA ALA A 907 -42.62 -17.10 44.64
C ALA A 907 -43.41 -15.79 44.34
N SER A 908 -43.32 -15.44 43.04
CA SER A 908 -44.47 -15.37 42.10
C SER A 908 -45.22 -14.04 41.87
N SER A 909 -45.84 -13.99 40.68
CA SER A 909 -46.76 -12.97 40.14
C SER A 909 -46.16 -11.60 39.79
N GLY A 910 -46.68 -11.04 38.70
CA GLY A 910 -46.47 -9.66 38.28
C GLY A 910 -47.68 -9.19 37.49
N SER A 911 -47.77 -7.90 37.20
CA SER A 911 -48.70 -7.37 36.20
C SER A 911 -48.20 -6.03 35.66
N ALA A 912 -48.67 -5.67 34.47
CA ALA A 912 -48.14 -4.61 33.63
C ALA A 912 -48.63 -3.19 33.99
N CYS A 913 -47.81 -2.21 33.60
CA CYS A 913 -48.19 -0.98 32.89
C CYS A 913 -49.19 0.01 33.56
N VAL A 914 -48.79 1.29 33.64
CA VAL A 914 -49.32 2.38 32.78
C VAL A 914 -48.49 3.67 32.97
N THR A 915 -48.31 4.41 31.88
CA THR A 915 -47.62 5.71 31.81
C THR A 915 -48.52 6.90 32.19
N THR A 916 -47.99 7.89 32.89
CA THR A 916 -48.49 9.28 32.84
C THR A 916 -47.37 10.30 33.08
N THR A 917 -47.36 11.36 32.26
CA THR A 917 -46.53 12.56 32.39
C THR A 917 -47.26 13.65 33.18
N VAL A 918 -46.57 14.36 34.08
CA VAL A 918 -46.96 15.71 34.56
C VAL A 918 -45.69 16.54 34.81
N GLU A 919 -45.74 17.83 34.52
CA GLU A 919 -44.67 18.82 34.69
C GLU A 919 -44.57 19.37 36.13
N GLY A 920 -43.50 20.10 36.44
CA GLY A 920 -43.46 20.97 37.63
C GLY A 920 -42.06 21.37 38.11
N ASN A 921 -41.54 22.50 37.61
CA ASN A 921 -41.41 23.79 38.34
C ASN A 921 -40.85 23.78 39.80
N ILE A 922 -40.11 24.78 40.27
CA ILE A 922 -40.20 26.22 39.94
C ILE A 922 -38.90 26.98 40.35
N LEU A 923 -38.42 27.94 39.52
CA LEU A 923 -37.65 29.17 39.82
C LEU A 923 -36.28 29.13 40.59
N GLU A 924 -35.45 30.20 40.64
CA GLU A 924 -35.03 31.25 39.67
C GLU A 924 -33.95 32.16 40.33
N ALA A 925 -33.11 32.83 39.51
CA ALA A 925 -32.34 34.06 39.79
C ALA A 925 -31.23 34.07 40.88
N GLY A 926 -30.24 34.97 40.73
CA GLY A 926 -29.28 35.30 41.80
C GLY A 926 -27.87 35.76 41.38
N MET A 927 -27.72 36.83 40.59
CA MET A 927 -26.41 37.48 40.38
C MET A 927 -26.02 38.35 41.57
N GLY A 928 -24.73 38.43 41.97
CA GLY A 928 -24.23 39.61 42.71
C GLY A 928 -23.01 39.45 43.64
N GLN A 929 -21.86 39.96 43.17
CA GLN A 929 -20.91 40.82 43.92
C GLN A 929 -20.26 40.36 45.26
N ALA A 930 -18.98 39.97 45.14
CA ALA A 930 -17.79 40.69 45.66
C ALA A 930 -17.60 41.03 47.16
N ALA A 931 -16.42 40.63 47.67
CA ALA A 931 -15.59 41.27 48.71
C ALA A 931 -16.17 41.35 50.16
N SER A 932 -15.38 41.57 51.22
CA SER A 932 -13.93 41.81 51.41
C SER A 932 -13.46 41.27 52.77
N GLU A 933 -12.14 41.17 52.97
CA GLU A 933 -11.43 41.36 54.27
C GLU A 933 -11.70 40.36 55.44
N ALA A 934 -10.78 40.10 56.38
CA ALA A 934 -9.34 40.38 56.46
C ALA A 934 -8.66 39.44 57.49
N SER A 935 -7.32 39.36 57.43
CA SER A 935 -6.32 39.42 58.54
C SER A 935 -6.67 38.83 59.95
N VAL A 936 -5.75 38.26 60.74
CA VAL A 936 -4.28 38.13 60.64
C VAL A 936 -3.80 37.15 61.73
N LYS A 937 -2.63 36.52 61.54
CA LYS A 937 -1.61 36.41 62.61
C LYS A 937 -0.26 35.92 62.12
N GLU A 938 0.69 36.85 62.10
CA GLU A 938 2.12 36.57 62.03
C GLU A 938 2.61 35.93 63.34
N SER A 939 3.73 35.20 63.26
CA SER A 939 4.83 35.31 64.22
C SER A 939 6.13 34.88 63.53
N THR A 940 7.17 35.70 63.68
CA THR A 940 8.53 35.48 63.17
C THR A 940 9.48 35.17 64.38
N PRO A 941 10.81 35.32 64.33
CA PRO A 941 11.77 34.51 63.56
C PRO A 941 13.02 34.03 64.36
N ASP A 942 13.94 33.35 63.64
CA ASP A 942 15.40 33.61 63.63
C ASP A 942 16.42 32.77 64.44
N GLN A 943 17.64 32.74 63.88
CA GLN A 943 18.97 32.50 64.44
C GLN A 943 19.39 31.13 65.04
N THR A 944 20.38 30.51 64.37
CA THR A 944 21.72 30.30 64.99
C THR A 944 22.83 30.21 63.92
N LYS A 945 24.11 30.43 64.30
CA LYS A 945 25.30 30.42 63.43
C LYS A 945 26.41 29.49 63.98
N SER A 946 27.20 28.92 63.07
CA SER A 946 28.64 28.57 63.21
C SER A 946 29.18 28.28 61.79
N GLU A 947 30.20 28.97 61.25
CA GLU A 947 31.65 28.85 61.55
C GLU A 947 32.21 27.45 61.22
N THR A 948 33.31 27.18 60.50
CA THR A 948 34.18 27.81 59.45
C THR A 948 35.35 26.79 59.20
N ALA A 949 36.09 26.86 58.08
CA ALA A 949 37.12 25.86 57.68
C ALA A 949 38.46 25.93 58.47
N PRO A 950 39.35 24.90 58.41
CA PRO A 950 40.42 24.75 57.36
C PRO A 950 40.63 23.28 56.86
N VAL A 951 41.11 22.90 55.65
CA VAL A 951 42.31 23.19 54.79
C VAL A 951 43.45 22.14 54.89
N GLU A 952 44.06 21.79 53.73
CA GLU A 952 45.36 21.08 53.48
C GLU A 952 45.47 19.54 53.76
N LEU A 953 45.79 18.68 52.76
CA LEU A 953 47.06 18.34 52.05
C LEU A 953 47.81 17.12 52.64
N THR A 954 48.15 16.13 51.80
CA THR A 954 49.55 15.64 51.60
C THR A 954 49.65 14.61 50.47
N GLN A 955 50.87 14.42 49.95
CA GLN A 955 51.21 13.46 48.88
C GLN A 955 51.57 12.08 49.45
N GLY A 956 51.40 11.03 48.65
CA GLY A 956 52.01 9.71 48.85
C GLY A 956 52.68 9.22 47.57
N GLN A 957 54.01 9.37 47.48
CA GLN A 957 54.84 8.85 46.37
C GLN A 957 55.64 7.61 46.81
N SER A 958 56.28 6.95 45.83
CA SER A 958 57.17 5.77 45.94
C SER A 958 56.44 4.43 46.15
N SER A 959 57.02 3.28 45.77
CA SER A 959 58.42 3.05 45.35
C SER A 959 58.58 2.04 44.21
N ASP A 960 59.75 2.07 43.57
CA ASP A 960 60.22 1.19 42.50
C ASP A 960 60.26 -0.30 42.87
N THR A 961 59.99 -1.17 41.90
CA THR A 961 60.84 -2.30 41.41
C THR A 961 60.01 -3.14 40.42
N ALA A 962 60.34 -3.37 39.14
CA ALA A 962 61.58 -3.63 38.40
C ALA A 962 62.04 -5.11 38.39
N THR A 963 62.51 -5.55 37.21
CA THR A 963 63.43 -6.68 36.93
C THR A 963 62.83 -8.06 36.54
N GLN A 964 62.80 -8.30 35.21
CA GLN A 964 63.27 -9.50 34.45
C GLN A 964 62.84 -10.95 34.83
N GLY A 965 62.86 -11.81 33.81
CA GLY A 965 62.97 -13.29 33.93
C GLY A 965 61.79 -14.02 33.29
N ALA A 966 61.93 -14.56 32.07
CA ALA A 966 62.51 -15.89 31.77
C ALA A 966 61.54 -17.04 32.15
N ALA A 967 60.83 -17.69 31.21
CA ALA A 967 61.26 -18.51 30.06
C ALA A 967 61.53 -19.98 30.44
N LEU A 968 61.24 -20.89 29.48
CA LEU A 968 61.39 -22.36 29.54
C LEU A 968 60.25 -23.06 30.37
N ASP A 969 59.78 -24.28 30.06
CA ASP A 969 60.24 -25.19 29.00
C ASP A 969 59.22 -26.19 28.38
N GLN A 970 59.57 -26.60 27.15
CA GLN A 970 59.28 -27.78 26.33
C GLN A 970 58.39 -28.96 26.81
N THR A 971 57.55 -29.48 25.89
CA THR A 971 57.68 -30.81 25.21
C THR A 971 56.54 -30.95 24.16
N ILE A 972 56.69 -31.18 22.84
CA ILE A 972 57.52 -32.04 21.95
C ILE A 972 56.86 -33.38 21.57
N SER A 973 56.24 -33.39 20.38
CA SER A 973 56.41 -34.36 19.27
C SER A 973 55.71 -33.77 18.02
N GLU A 974 56.33 -33.49 16.87
CA GLU A 974 57.00 -34.39 15.91
C GLU A 974 56.05 -35.46 15.31
N GLY A 975 55.87 -35.60 13.98
CA GLY A 975 56.39 -34.86 12.82
C GLY A 975 55.54 -35.16 11.55
N ALA A 976 55.55 -34.37 10.47
CA ALA A 976 56.59 -34.26 9.41
C ALA A 976 56.06 -34.86 8.06
N THR A 977 56.35 -34.36 6.85
CA THR A 977 57.08 -33.17 6.36
C THR A 977 56.80 -32.93 4.86
N GLY A 978 56.85 -31.66 4.42
CA GLY A 978 57.21 -31.26 3.04
C GLY A 978 56.06 -30.78 2.13
N GLY A 979 56.11 -29.58 1.52
CA GLY A 979 57.07 -28.46 1.74
C GLY A 979 57.08 -27.41 0.61
N ALA A 980 57.46 -26.17 0.97
CA ALA A 980 58.09 -25.09 0.16
C ALA A 980 57.49 -24.67 -1.21
N GLU A 981 57.33 -23.40 -1.59
CA GLU A 981 57.67 -22.07 -1.01
C GLU A 981 56.63 -21.04 -1.56
N LEU A 982 56.17 -20.05 -0.78
CA LEU A 982 56.61 -18.62 -0.79
C LEU A 982 56.78 -18.01 -2.21
N ILE A 983 56.19 -16.84 -2.52
CA ILE A 983 56.59 -15.49 -2.05
C ILE A 983 55.39 -14.50 -1.99
N GLN A 984 55.58 -13.34 -1.36
CA GLN A 984 54.58 -12.33 -0.96
C GLN A 984 54.38 -11.18 -1.99
N ASN A 985 53.17 -10.57 -2.00
CA ASN A 985 52.84 -9.11 -2.00
C ASN A 985 53.48 -8.10 -3.01
N PRO A 986 52.85 -6.91 -3.28
CA PRO A 986 51.42 -6.54 -3.39
C PRO A 986 51.17 -5.66 -4.69
N PRO A 987 50.28 -4.63 -4.80
CA PRO A 987 49.73 -4.14 -6.10
C PRO A 987 50.26 -2.77 -6.62
N ALA A 988 49.90 -2.39 -7.86
CA ALA A 988 49.99 -1.00 -8.36
C ALA A 988 49.09 -0.63 -9.59
N SER A 989 48.29 0.43 -9.42
CA SER A 989 47.98 1.55 -10.36
C SER A 989 47.48 1.35 -11.81
N CYS A 990 46.46 2.15 -12.15
CA CYS A 990 45.96 2.43 -13.51
C CYS A 990 46.92 3.31 -14.36
N ILE A 991 46.80 3.24 -15.69
CA ILE A 991 47.32 4.26 -16.64
C ILE A 991 46.30 4.49 -17.77
N GLU A 992 45.90 5.75 -18.01
CA GLU A 992 45.20 6.18 -19.23
C GLU A 992 46.18 6.38 -20.41
N ASN A 993 45.71 6.32 -21.67
CA ASN A 993 45.78 7.46 -22.63
C ASN A 993 45.29 7.17 -24.07
N ARG A 994 44.22 7.86 -24.48
CA ARG A 994 44.05 8.63 -25.75
C ARG A 994 44.08 7.90 -27.13
N ILE A 995 43.68 8.66 -28.16
CA ILE A 995 43.11 8.23 -29.47
C ILE A 995 43.65 9.16 -30.62
N PRO A 996 43.13 9.12 -31.88
CA PRO A 996 43.39 8.25 -33.05
C PRO A 996 44.40 8.89 -34.08
N PRO A 997 44.49 8.51 -35.39
CA PRO A 997 43.52 8.96 -36.43
C PRO A 997 43.24 8.06 -37.69
N ALA A 998 42.02 8.20 -38.24
CA ALA A 998 41.62 8.21 -39.67
C ALA A 998 41.70 6.98 -40.65
N LEU A 999 40.52 6.39 -40.95
CA LEU A 999 39.76 6.40 -42.26
C LEU A 999 40.42 5.96 -43.60
N PRO A 1000 39.68 5.72 -44.74
CA PRO A 1000 38.22 5.85 -45.03
C PRO A 1000 37.55 4.67 -45.84
N MET A 1001 36.30 4.91 -46.30
CA MET A 1001 35.51 4.23 -47.40
C MET A 1001 34.53 3.10 -46.97
N GLN A 1002 33.34 2.93 -47.59
CA GLN A 1002 32.33 3.83 -48.18
C GLN A 1002 31.08 2.98 -48.56
N GLY A 1003 29.85 3.47 -48.34
CA GLY A 1003 28.61 2.79 -48.77
C GLY A 1003 27.36 3.42 -48.15
N ALA A 1004 26.32 3.69 -48.94
CA ALA A 1004 25.24 4.62 -48.55
C ALA A 1004 23.82 4.03 -48.49
N THR A 1005 22.95 4.75 -47.78
CA THR A 1005 21.53 4.48 -47.49
C THR A 1005 20.59 4.63 -48.69
N VAL A 1006 19.46 3.88 -48.65
CA VAL A 1006 18.13 4.30 -49.13
C VAL A 1006 17.05 3.66 -48.22
N GLN A 1007 15.98 4.40 -47.89
CA GLN A 1007 14.78 3.91 -47.19
C GLN A 1007 13.69 3.47 -48.20
N THR A 1008 12.78 2.55 -47.87
CA THR A 1008 11.36 2.58 -48.32
C THR A 1008 10.46 1.55 -47.62
N SER A 1009 9.15 1.81 -47.61
CA SER A 1009 8.04 0.94 -47.21
C SER A 1009 6.74 1.47 -47.87
N PRO A 1010 5.54 0.86 -47.75
CA PRO A 1010 5.20 -0.53 -47.39
C PRO A 1010 4.22 -1.21 -48.40
N SER A 1011 3.84 -2.46 -48.11
CA SER A 1011 2.62 -3.19 -48.54
C SER A 1011 2.46 -3.64 -50.02
N LYS A 1012 2.21 -4.95 -50.22
CA LYS A 1012 0.96 -5.48 -50.83
C LYS A 1012 0.90 -7.01 -50.97
N LEU A 1013 -0.34 -7.46 -51.11
CA LEU A 1013 -0.85 -8.70 -51.74
C LEU A 1013 -0.81 -10.03 -50.97
N MET A 1014 -2.03 -10.58 -50.92
CA MET A 1014 -2.46 -11.90 -50.45
C MET A 1014 -2.61 -12.84 -51.67
N GLU A 1015 -3.09 -14.06 -51.41
CA GLU A 1015 -3.63 -15.06 -52.37
C GLU A 1015 -2.69 -15.89 -53.27
N ASN A 1016 -3.12 -17.16 -53.41
CA ASN A 1016 -2.67 -18.31 -54.23
C ASN A 1016 -1.95 -19.43 -53.44
N LEU A 1017 -2.33 -20.73 -53.51
CA LEU A 1017 -3.35 -21.41 -54.35
C LEU A 1017 -3.93 -22.71 -53.70
N ARG A 1018 -5.27 -22.81 -53.76
CA ARG A 1018 -6.19 -23.98 -53.78
C ARG A 1018 -5.70 -25.44 -53.60
N VAL A 1019 -6.31 -26.12 -52.63
CA VAL A 1019 -7.26 -27.27 -52.74
C VAL A 1019 -7.13 -28.28 -53.91
N LEU A 1020 -7.01 -29.57 -53.54
CA LEU A 1020 -7.66 -30.79 -54.10
C LEU A 1020 -7.95 -31.71 -52.87
N ASP A 1021 -9.08 -32.40 -52.63
CA ASP A 1021 -9.90 -33.35 -53.43
C ASP A 1021 -9.16 -34.68 -53.78
N LEU A 1022 -9.69 -35.90 -53.59
CA LEU A 1022 -10.92 -36.39 -52.89
C LEU A 1022 -10.80 -37.93 -52.62
N ASP A 1023 -11.81 -38.52 -51.97
CA ASP A 1023 -12.27 -39.94 -52.04
C ASP A 1023 -11.64 -41.09 -51.21
N SER A 1024 -12.29 -41.33 -50.05
CA SER A 1024 -13.14 -42.51 -49.72
C SER A 1024 -12.71 -43.97 -49.97
N MET A 1025 -12.95 -44.81 -48.94
CA MET A 1025 -13.28 -46.25 -49.04
C MET A 1025 -14.02 -46.69 -47.75
N ILE A 1026 -14.89 -47.70 -47.83
CA ILE A 1026 -15.87 -48.07 -46.78
C ILE A 1026 -15.75 -49.56 -46.40
N GLN A 1027 -15.87 -49.90 -45.11
CA GLN A 1027 -16.40 -51.20 -44.67
C GLN A 1027 -16.99 -51.14 -43.24
N GLU A 1028 -17.88 -52.07 -42.94
CA GLU A 1028 -18.83 -52.06 -41.79
C GLU A 1028 -18.59 -53.24 -40.79
N PRO A 1029 -19.33 -53.40 -39.67
CA PRO A 1029 -18.83 -53.99 -38.42
C PRO A 1029 -18.91 -55.52 -38.32
N PRO A 1030 -18.56 -56.08 -37.15
CA PRO A 1030 -19.63 -56.73 -36.38
C PRO A 1030 -19.62 -56.49 -34.84
N GLU A 1031 -20.85 -56.35 -34.33
CA GLU A 1031 -21.43 -56.94 -33.10
C GLU A 1031 -20.91 -56.61 -31.68
N GLU A 1032 -21.84 -56.70 -30.73
CA GLU A 1032 -21.73 -56.31 -29.33
C GLU A 1032 -21.55 -57.53 -28.42
N GLU A 1033 -20.82 -57.37 -27.30
CA GLU A 1033 -21.24 -57.97 -26.03
C GLU A 1033 -20.81 -57.02 -24.90
N GLY A 1034 -21.72 -56.68 -23.98
CA GLY A 1034 -21.56 -55.52 -23.10
C GLY A 1034 -21.76 -55.81 -21.62
N LEU A 1035 -21.34 -54.85 -20.78
CA LEU A 1035 -21.72 -54.73 -19.38
C LEU A 1035 -22.11 -53.27 -19.10
N LEU A 1036 -23.30 -53.08 -18.52
CA LEU A 1036 -23.87 -51.78 -18.15
C LEU A 1036 -24.01 -51.69 -16.63
N GLY A 1037 -23.87 -50.48 -16.10
CA GLY A 1037 -24.15 -50.14 -14.70
C GLY A 1037 -22.94 -49.59 -13.94
N GLU A 1038 -23.08 -48.66 -12.99
CA GLU A 1038 -24.26 -47.88 -12.59
C GLU A 1038 -23.82 -46.48 -12.14
N ALA A 1039 -24.65 -45.44 -12.36
CA ALA A 1039 -24.33 -44.05 -11.98
C ALA A 1039 -25.57 -43.23 -11.61
N ALA A 1040 -26.44 -43.79 -10.76
CA ALA A 1040 -27.54 -43.05 -10.12
C ALA A 1040 -27.85 -43.71 -8.76
N GLY A 1041 -27.76 -42.94 -7.67
CA GLY A 1041 -27.75 -43.51 -6.32
C GLY A 1041 -28.15 -42.54 -5.21
N GLY A 1042 -29.18 -41.73 -5.43
CA GLY A 1042 -29.87 -41.04 -4.33
C GLY A 1042 -30.76 -42.01 -3.55
N GLN A 1043 -30.84 -41.87 -2.23
CA GLN A 1043 -31.84 -42.52 -1.39
C GLN A 1043 -32.49 -41.52 -0.43
N ASP A 1044 -33.78 -41.73 -0.18
CA ASP A 1044 -34.63 -40.79 0.56
C ASP A 1044 -34.31 -40.70 2.06
N MET A 1045 -34.45 -39.49 2.61
CA MET A 1045 -34.85 -39.27 4.00
C MET A 1045 -35.92 -38.18 4.08
N ASN A 1046 -37.18 -38.63 4.05
CA ASN A 1046 -38.39 -37.86 4.37
C ASN A 1046 -38.97 -38.53 5.65
N GLU A 1047 -39.53 -37.86 6.66
CA GLU A 1047 -39.91 -36.45 6.84
C GLU A 1047 -39.56 -36.01 8.28
N SER A 1048 -39.44 -34.71 8.54
CA SER A 1048 -40.18 -34.02 9.62
C SER A 1048 -39.90 -32.51 9.65
N VAL A 1049 -40.96 -31.72 9.74
CA VAL A 1049 -40.92 -30.25 9.72
C VAL A 1049 -41.65 -29.75 10.98
N PRO A 1050 -41.14 -28.69 11.63
CA PRO A 1050 -41.89 -27.43 11.55
C PRO A 1050 -40.98 -26.21 11.37
N VAL A 1051 -41.12 -25.53 10.24
CA VAL A 1051 -40.73 -24.12 10.11
C VAL A 1051 -41.70 -23.29 10.93
N GLN A 1052 -41.20 -22.40 11.79
CA GLN A 1052 -42.02 -21.46 12.55
C GLN A 1052 -41.65 -20.03 12.16
N VAL A 1053 -42.60 -19.30 11.57
CA VAL A 1053 -42.36 -17.99 10.96
C VAL A 1053 -42.62 -16.85 11.96
N PHE A 1054 -41.54 -16.12 12.27
CA PHE A 1054 -41.51 -14.70 12.65
C PHE A 1054 -40.16 -14.16 12.13
N GLY A 1055 -40.03 -12.93 11.65
CA GLY A 1055 -41.04 -11.89 11.43
C GLY A 1055 -40.39 -10.51 11.35
N ASP A 1056 -40.26 -9.99 10.13
CA ASP A 1056 -39.91 -8.60 9.76
C ASP A 1056 -38.79 -7.88 10.53
N HIS A 1057 -37.56 -8.03 10.03
CA HIS A 1057 -36.70 -6.85 9.81
C HIS A 1057 -36.16 -6.92 8.37
N ALA A 1058 -36.39 -5.85 7.60
CA ALA A 1058 -36.07 -5.80 6.18
C ALA A 1058 -34.65 -5.27 5.96
N ASP A 1059 -33.69 -6.19 5.92
CA ASP A 1059 -32.38 -5.91 5.33
C ASP A 1059 -32.48 -6.12 3.81
N THR A 1060 -32.01 -5.16 3.03
CA THR A 1060 -32.07 -5.22 1.56
C THR A 1060 -30.73 -5.63 0.99
N ASP A 1061 -30.56 -6.94 0.76
CA ASP A 1061 -29.42 -7.53 0.04
C ASP A 1061 -29.18 -6.82 -1.30
N GLN A 1062 -28.26 -5.86 -1.32
CA GLN A 1062 -27.77 -5.26 -2.55
C GLN A 1062 -26.83 -6.24 -3.22
N VAL A 1063 -27.40 -7.12 -4.06
CA VAL A 1063 -26.67 -7.95 -5.01
C VAL A 1063 -25.90 -7.03 -5.97
N MET A 1064 -24.66 -6.71 -5.60
CA MET A 1064 -23.77 -5.85 -6.37
C MET A 1064 -23.41 -6.53 -7.69
N PHE A 1065 -23.99 -6.04 -8.78
CA PHE A 1065 -23.80 -6.58 -10.13
C PHE A 1065 -22.35 -6.46 -10.60
N TYR A 1066 -21.84 -7.53 -11.21
CA TYR A 1066 -20.54 -7.53 -11.88
C TYR A 1066 -20.55 -6.55 -13.06
N ALA A 1067 -19.78 -5.46 -12.95
CA ALA A 1067 -19.72 -4.41 -13.96
C ALA A 1067 -18.88 -4.81 -15.19
N VAL A 1068 -19.28 -5.87 -15.90
CA VAL A 1068 -18.73 -6.23 -17.21
C VAL A 1068 -19.08 -5.11 -18.20
N ARG A 1069 -18.14 -4.20 -18.46
CA ARG A 1069 -18.33 -3.09 -19.40
C ARG A 1069 -18.52 -3.65 -20.83
N PRO A 1070 -19.71 -3.51 -21.45
CA PRO A 1070 -19.92 -3.96 -22.82
C PRO A 1070 -19.21 -3.02 -23.81
N LEU A 1071 -18.78 -3.56 -24.94
CA LEU A 1071 -18.29 -2.76 -26.06
C LEU A 1071 -19.42 -1.87 -26.58
N LEU A 1072 -19.17 -0.56 -26.63
CA LEU A 1072 -20.15 0.41 -27.16
C LEU A 1072 -20.37 0.27 -28.68
N TRP A 1073 -19.46 -0.43 -29.37
CA TRP A 1073 -19.55 -0.72 -30.80
C TRP A 1073 -18.69 -1.95 -31.16
N CYS A 1074 -19.08 -2.70 -32.19
CA CYS A 1074 -18.21 -3.69 -32.85
C CYS A 1074 -18.54 -3.77 -34.36
N PRO A 1075 -17.59 -4.17 -35.23
CA PRO A 1075 -17.83 -4.22 -36.68
C PRO A 1075 -18.94 -5.21 -37.07
N HIS A 1076 -19.19 -6.22 -36.24
CA HIS A 1076 -20.17 -7.27 -36.46
C HIS A 1076 -21.63 -6.80 -36.32
N LEU A 1077 -21.89 -5.58 -35.83
CA LEU A 1077 -23.23 -4.98 -35.78
C LEU A 1077 -23.91 -4.92 -37.16
N ALA A 1078 -23.13 -4.87 -38.25
CA ALA A 1078 -23.64 -4.92 -39.61
C ALA A 1078 -24.32 -6.26 -39.99
N ALA A 1079 -24.18 -7.31 -39.18
CA ALA A 1079 -24.83 -8.60 -39.37
C ALA A 1079 -26.16 -8.75 -38.59
N VAL A 1080 -26.63 -7.70 -37.92
CA VAL A 1080 -27.96 -7.68 -37.27
C VAL A 1080 -29.04 -7.47 -38.33
N CYS A 1081 -29.93 -8.44 -38.46
CA CYS A 1081 -31.05 -8.40 -39.40
C CYS A 1081 -32.29 -7.71 -38.79
N SER A 1082 -33.20 -7.25 -39.66
CA SER A 1082 -34.49 -6.70 -39.24
C SER A 1082 -35.32 -7.71 -38.43
N ILE A 1083 -35.93 -7.29 -37.32
CA ILE A 1083 -36.79 -8.13 -36.48
C ILE A 1083 -37.94 -8.73 -37.30
N PRO A 1084 -38.29 -10.02 -37.14
CA PRO A 1084 -39.40 -10.64 -37.86
C PRO A 1084 -40.77 -9.99 -37.57
N GLU A 1085 -41.68 -9.99 -38.55
CA GLU A 1085 -43.05 -9.46 -38.40
C GLU A 1085 -43.87 -10.20 -37.31
N THR A 1086 -43.47 -11.42 -36.94
CA THR A 1086 -44.04 -12.20 -35.84
C THR A 1086 -43.61 -11.72 -34.44
N GLY A 1087 -42.67 -10.77 -34.36
CA GLY A 1087 -41.99 -10.40 -33.12
C GLY A 1087 -41.04 -11.49 -32.61
N LEU A 1088 -40.60 -11.33 -31.36
CA LEU A 1088 -39.82 -12.32 -30.62
C LEU A 1088 -40.69 -13.01 -29.57
N ASN A 1089 -40.35 -14.27 -29.27
CA ASN A 1089 -40.90 -14.99 -28.12
C ASN A 1089 -39.76 -15.44 -27.19
N VAL A 1090 -39.61 -14.78 -26.04
CA VAL A 1090 -38.56 -15.10 -25.06
C VAL A 1090 -38.76 -16.44 -24.36
N THR A 1091 -39.96 -17.03 -24.47
CA THR A 1091 -40.29 -18.36 -23.92
C THR A 1091 -40.04 -19.50 -24.90
N GLN A 1092 -39.49 -19.21 -26.09
CA GLN A 1092 -39.21 -20.25 -27.08
C GLN A 1092 -38.10 -21.21 -26.58
N PRO A 1093 -38.30 -22.53 -26.65
CA PRO A 1093 -37.26 -23.50 -26.33
C PRO A 1093 -36.14 -23.53 -27.37
N CYS A 1094 -34.98 -24.04 -26.97
CA CYS A 1094 -33.88 -24.36 -27.87
C CYS A 1094 -34.36 -25.30 -28.97
N GLN A 1095 -34.08 -24.99 -30.24
CA GLN A 1095 -34.59 -25.75 -31.39
C GLN A 1095 -34.09 -27.20 -31.43
N ASP A 1096 -32.89 -27.47 -30.90
CA ASP A 1096 -32.27 -28.82 -30.95
C ASP A 1096 -32.64 -29.70 -29.75
N CYS A 1097 -32.35 -29.26 -28.50
CA CYS A 1097 -32.60 -30.05 -27.29
C CYS A 1097 -33.87 -29.70 -26.50
N GLY A 1098 -34.67 -28.73 -26.96
CA GLY A 1098 -35.96 -28.40 -26.34
C GLY A 1098 -35.92 -27.71 -24.96
N THR A 1099 -34.72 -27.42 -24.41
CA THR A 1099 -34.61 -26.76 -23.11
C THR A 1099 -35.17 -25.33 -23.11
N LEU A 1100 -35.62 -24.88 -21.94
CA LEU A 1100 -36.10 -23.51 -21.67
C LEU A 1100 -35.09 -22.68 -20.84
N GLN A 1101 -33.96 -23.27 -20.42
CA GLN A 1101 -32.94 -22.62 -19.59
C GLN A 1101 -31.84 -22.01 -20.47
N GLU A 1102 -31.40 -20.79 -20.12
CA GLU A 1102 -30.32 -20.06 -20.81
C GLU A 1102 -30.45 -20.08 -22.34
N ASN A 1103 -31.63 -19.74 -22.86
CA ASN A 1103 -31.85 -19.62 -24.30
C ASN A 1103 -31.44 -18.24 -24.82
N TRP A 1104 -30.83 -18.26 -26.00
CA TRP A 1104 -30.36 -17.10 -26.74
C TRP A 1104 -31.04 -17.08 -28.10
N VAL A 1105 -31.20 -15.90 -28.71
CA VAL A 1105 -31.65 -15.72 -30.09
C VAL A 1105 -30.52 -15.15 -30.96
N CYS A 1106 -30.33 -15.73 -32.14
CA CYS A 1106 -29.38 -15.24 -33.12
C CYS A 1106 -29.89 -13.97 -33.79
N LEU A 1107 -29.10 -12.89 -33.78
CA LEU A 1107 -29.53 -11.59 -34.33
C LEU A 1107 -29.44 -11.50 -35.87
N SER A 1108 -28.93 -12.53 -36.53
CA SER A 1108 -28.85 -12.64 -37.99
C SER A 1108 -29.99 -13.48 -38.60
N CYS A 1109 -30.44 -14.55 -37.94
CA CYS A 1109 -31.49 -15.45 -38.45
C CYS A 1109 -32.70 -15.64 -37.53
N TYR A 1110 -32.68 -15.09 -36.31
CA TYR A 1110 -33.73 -15.21 -35.29
C TYR A 1110 -34.11 -16.63 -34.86
N GLN A 1111 -33.21 -17.60 -35.08
CA GLN A 1111 -33.30 -18.92 -34.47
C GLN A 1111 -32.89 -18.89 -32.98
N VAL A 1112 -33.44 -19.81 -32.19
CA VAL A 1112 -33.33 -19.83 -30.72
C VAL A 1112 -32.65 -21.14 -30.28
N TYR A 1113 -31.56 -21.01 -29.52
CA TYR A 1113 -30.72 -22.11 -29.09
C TYR A 1113 -30.21 -21.88 -27.65
N CYS A 1114 -29.87 -22.95 -26.94
CA CYS A 1114 -29.33 -22.83 -25.59
C CYS A 1114 -27.87 -22.34 -25.59
N GLY A 1115 -27.49 -21.64 -24.53
CA GLY A 1115 -26.20 -21.01 -24.35
C GLY A 1115 -25.03 -21.99 -24.16
N ARG A 1116 -23.82 -21.43 -24.15
CA ARG A 1116 -22.53 -22.15 -24.03
C ARG A 1116 -22.53 -23.18 -22.88
N TYR A 1117 -23.14 -22.84 -21.74
CA TYR A 1117 -23.07 -23.64 -20.51
C TYR A 1117 -24.18 -24.68 -20.31
N ILE A 1118 -25.12 -24.84 -21.26
CA ILE A 1118 -26.19 -25.86 -21.18
C ILE A 1118 -25.92 -27.03 -22.14
N SER A 1119 -25.81 -26.73 -23.44
CA SER A 1119 -25.43 -27.72 -24.46
C SER A 1119 -24.75 -27.07 -25.67
N ALA A 1120 -24.37 -25.79 -25.56
CA ALA A 1120 -23.65 -25.01 -26.56
C ALA A 1120 -24.28 -24.92 -27.97
N HIS A 1121 -25.56 -25.27 -28.17
CA HIS A 1121 -26.20 -25.20 -29.49
C HIS A 1121 -26.13 -23.80 -30.13
N MET A 1122 -26.18 -22.70 -29.36
CA MET A 1122 -25.98 -21.36 -29.93
C MET A 1122 -24.54 -21.10 -30.40
N LEU A 1123 -23.55 -21.74 -29.77
CA LEU A 1123 -22.15 -21.68 -30.20
C LEU A 1123 -21.93 -22.54 -31.46
N GLN A 1124 -22.50 -23.75 -31.50
CA GLN A 1124 -22.50 -24.62 -32.68
C GLN A 1124 -23.22 -23.97 -33.86
N HIS A 1125 -24.34 -23.28 -33.61
CA HIS A 1125 -25.03 -22.45 -34.60
C HIS A 1125 -24.12 -21.34 -35.13
N HIS A 1126 -23.43 -20.60 -34.25
CA HIS A 1126 -22.45 -19.59 -34.65
C HIS A 1126 -21.33 -20.18 -35.52
N GLU A 1127 -20.73 -21.30 -35.10
CA GLU A 1127 -19.65 -21.99 -35.83
C GLU A 1127 -20.12 -22.50 -37.20
N GLY A 1128 -21.33 -23.05 -37.30
CA GLY A 1128 -21.90 -23.59 -38.54
C GLY A 1128 -22.49 -22.55 -39.50
N SER A 1129 -22.75 -21.31 -39.05
CA SER A 1129 -23.38 -20.25 -39.86
C SER A 1129 -22.55 -18.97 -40.03
N GLY A 1130 -21.53 -18.78 -39.20
CA GLY A 1130 -20.77 -17.54 -39.10
C GLY A 1130 -21.53 -16.37 -38.43
N HIS A 1131 -22.79 -16.54 -38.02
CA HIS A 1131 -23.60 -15.45 -37.45
C HIS A 1131 -22.96 -14.91 -36.16
N PRO A 1132 -22.58 -13.61 -36.08
CA PRO A 1132 -21.60 -13.17 -35.10
C PRO A 1132 -22.20 -12.64 -33.79
N LEU A 1133 -23.50 -12.39 -33.72
CA LEU A 1133 -24.18 -11.67 -32.65
C LEU A 1133 -25.44 -12.40 -32.17
N VAL A 1134 -25.59 -12.49 -30.85
CA VAL A 1134 -26.70 -13.15 -30.17
C VAL A 1134 -27.24 -12.30 -29.02
N LEU A 1135 -28.52 -12.46 -28.69
CA LEU A 1135 -29.19 -11.82 -27.57
C LEU A 1135 -29.70 -12.89 -26.60
N SER A 1136 -29.36 -12.77 -25.32
CA SER A 1136 -29.87 -13.63 -24.25
C SER A 1136 -31.33 -13.32 -23.94
N TYR A 1137 -32.16 -14.36 -23.77
CA TYR A 1137 -33.50 -14.21 -23.22
C TYR A 1137 -33.54 -14.25 -21.68
N ALA A 1138 -32.43 -14.60 -21.02
CA ALA A 1138 -32.32 -14.60 -19.55
C ALA A 1138 -32.20 -13.18 -18.99
N ASP A 1139 -31.33 -12.35 -19.55
CA ASP A 1139 -30.94 -11.03 -19.02
C ASP A 1139 -30.96 -9.89 -20.06
N LEU A 1140 -31.30 -10.18 -21.33
CA LEU A 1140 -31.25 -9.24 -22.46
C LEU A 1140 -29.86 -8.64 -22.72
N SER A 1141 -28.80 -9.29 -22.23
CA SER A 1141 -27.42 -9.04 -22.66
C SER A 1141 -27.25 -9.49 -24.12
N ALA A 1142 -26.37 -8.80 -24.85
CA ALA A 1142 -26.04 -9.17 -26.23
C ALA A 1142 -24.55 -9.49 -26.32
N TRP A 1143 -24.20 -10.62 -26.93
CA TRP A 1143 -22.84 -11.15 -26.99
C TRP A 1143 -22.38 -11.27 -28.44
N CYS A 1144 -21.11 -10.93 -28.70
CA CYS A 1144 -20.48 -11.14 -29.99
C CYS A 1144 -19.41 -12.24 -29.90
N TYR A 1145 -19.61 -13.36 -30.58
CA TYR A 1145 -18.66 -14.47 -30.57
C TYR A 1145 -17.33 -14.11 -31.25
N HIS A 1146 -17.33 -13.30 -32.30
CA HIS A 1146 -16.09 -12.85 -32.95
C HIS A 1146 -15.27 -11.87 -32.08
N CYS A 1147 -15.90 -11.16 -31.15
CA CYS A 1147 -15.21 -10.24 -30.22
C CYS A 1147 -15.00 -10.83 -28.82
N GLN A 1148 -15.53 -12.04 -28.55
CA GLN A 1148 -15.67 -12.66 -27.22
C GLN A 1148 -16.05 -11.63 -26.12
N ALA A 1149 -17.03 -10.78 -26.42
CA ALA A 1149 -17.42 -9.67 -25.55
C ALA A 1149 -18.92 -9.36 -25.64
N TYR A 1150 -19.47 -8.81 -24.56
CA TYR A 1150 -20.79 -8.20 -24.57
C TYR A 1150 -20.79 -6.88 -25.37
N VAL A 1151 -21.90 -6.56 -26.02
CA VAL A 1151 -22.06 -5.38 -26.88
C VAL A 1151 -23.30 -4.59 -26.47
N HIS A 1152 -23.15 -3.27 -26.33
CA HIS A 1152 -24.24 -2.33 -26.08
C HIS A 1152 -24.16 -1.21 -27.11
N HIS A 1153 -24.99 -1.26 -28.14
CA HIS A 1153 -25.08 -0.21 -29.16
C HIS A 1153 -26.54 0.07 -29.50
N LYS A 1154 -26.84 1.32 -29.89
CA LYS A 1154 -28.19 1.80 -30.24
C LYS A 1154 -28.93 0.95 -31.28
N ASP A 1155 -28.20 0.32 -32.21
CA ASP A 1155 -28.79 -0.52 -33.26
C ASP A 1155 -29.42 -1.81 -32.67
N LEU A 1156 -28.97 -2.23 -31.47
CA LEU A 1156 -29.53 -3.34 -30.71
C LEU A 1156 -30.77 -2.93 -29.88
N LEU A 1157 -31.03 -1.63 -29.70
CA LEU A 1157 -32.11 -1.16 -28.84
C LEU A 1157 -33.49 -1.61 -29.34
N ALA A 1158 -33.73 -1.58 -30.65
CA ALA A 1158 -35.01 -2.01 -31.23
C ALA A 1158 -35.33 -3.49 -30.95
N VAL A 1159 -34.33 -4.38 -31.06
CA VAL A 1159 -34.51 -5.81 -30.79
C VAL A 1159 -34.58 -6.10 -29.28
N LYS A 1160 -33.82 -5.35 -28.46
CA LYS A 1160 -33.91 -5.43 -26.99
C LYS A 1160 -35.27 -4.95 -26.46
N ASN A 1161 -35.82 -3.84 -26.96
CA ASN A 1161 -37.16 -3.37 -26.59
C ASN A 1161 -38.23 -4.40 -26.91
N ILE A 1162 -38.19 -5.06 -28.08
CA ILE A 1162 -39.18 -6.09 -28.44
C ILE A 1162 -39.05 -7.32 -27.52
N ALA A 1163 -37.83 -7.75 -27.17
CA ALA A 1163 -37.63 -8.81 -26.19
C ALA A 1163 -38.09 -8.41 -24.78
N HIS A 1164 -37.86 -7.15 -24.37
CA HIS A 1164 -38.32 -6.61 -23.08
C HIS A 1164 -39.84 -6.51 -22.99
N GLN A 1165 -40.51 -5.94 -24.01
CA GLN A 1165 -41.97 -5.91 -24.12
C GLN A 1165 -42.56 -7.32 -24.06
N ASN A 1166 -41.95 -8.30 -24.74
CA ASN A 1166 -42.42 -9.68 -24.70
C ASN A 1166 -42.19 -10.37 -23.34
N LYS A 1167 -41.15 -9.98 -22.59
CA LYS A 1167 -40.80 -10.56 -21.28
C LYS A 1167 -41.54 -9.92 -20.10
N PHE A 1168 -41.75 -8.61 -20.13
CA PHE A 1168 -42.23 -7.80 -18.99
C PHE A 1168 -43.52 -7.02 -19.28
N GLY A 1169 -43.92 -6.88 -20.54
CA GLY A 1169 -45.14 -6.16 -20.94
C GLY A 1169 -44.96 -4.65 -21.16
N GLU A 1170 -43.74 -4.12 -21.03
CA GLU A 1170 -43.42 -2.70 -21.12
C GLU A 1170 -42.11 -2.43 -21.91
N ASP A 1171 -41.90 -1.17 -22.32
CA ASP A 1171 -40.66 -0.74 -22.98
C ASP A 1171 -39.48 -0.66 -22.01
N ILE A 1172 -38.25 -0.73 -22.54
CA ILE A 1172 -37.04 -0.48 -21.74
C ILE A 1172 -37.04 0.99 -21.30
N PRO A 1173 -36.85 1.31 -20.00
CA PRO A 1173 -36.70 2.67 -19.53
C PRO A 1173 -35.56 3.40 -20.25
N HIS A 1174 -35.86 4.56 -20.82
CA HIS A 1174 -34.85 5.38 -21.49
C HIS A 1174 -33.89 6.02 -20.47
N SER A 1175 -32.61 5.67 -20.55
CA SER A 1175 -31.51 6.47 -20.04
C SER A 1175 -31.05 7.45 -21.12
N ASP A 1176 -31.10 8.75 -20.82
CA ASP A 1176 -30.41 9.81 -21.57
C ASP A 1176 -28.89 9.78 -21.33
#